data_AF-A0A2A2RM94-F1
#
_entry.id   AF-A0A2A2RM94-F1
#
_cell.length_a   1.000
_cell.length_b   1.000
_cell.length_c   1.000
_cell.angle_alpha   90.00
_cell.angle_beta   90.00
_cell.angle_gamma   90.00
#
_symmetry.space_group_name_H-M   'P 1'
#
loop_
_entity.id
_entity.type
_entity.pdbx_description
1 polymer ?
#
loop_
_entity_poly.entity_id
_entity_poly.type
_entity_poly.pdbx_seq_one_letter_code
_entity_poly.pdbx_strand_id
1 'polypeptide(L)'
;MKFIVRPLFTHLMSRSTFRFRLVVALSVLLVGAAQGAAPDGELLLGALTCTACHTAGPGVVARLTPNQAPRLGRDGVNVTPQWVRAWLTDPQATKPGTTMPDALHALPPGERTDAIESLTHFVISLQGTNAAKPAAFSTSAVTAGRELFHTVGCVACHAPQDAPVHSKEKVDLAAVVPGSPPLGDLARKFTVNDLAAFLRDPVKSRQSGRMPSLRLTDGESRAIATYLLRAQVPVGTSVKLPGLNYEYFEASFTKLADLEKASQPKAAGVADAPTLKVALKKGSFGLRFRGVITIPKDGEYTFYTDSDDGSRLFINEKRIVDNDGVHPPQSREGKVTLKAGEHAFGLDYFDGGGGAELKAQWKGPGIGKQEIPASVFSHDGQPMRPVGDVPFAVDTTKAARGKEFFASLGCAGCHQTGPERVASAQKAPAFNLLKDLNGGCLAGAPTKTAPKFYFSDAERTALRTTLASKDALSSALETKAKLDRTLAQLNCLACHQRDGKGGPAAGRGEYFNPAIEADLGDEGRIPPHLTGVGNKLRAEWLERTLWQGGAVRPYMATRMPQFGEANVKHLVAGFAAVDALASTTPAPADDTALARQGHRLAGTGGLSCVACHNFAGKPSLGVPALDLTTIAERLTFDWFRRYLLNPQALRPGTRMPPFWPDGKAANRDILGGDTEKQVAALWTFLAKGKQAELPPGMITGKLELVATNEALIYRNFIEGAGSRAIGVGLPEKINFAFDANELRLALIWQGPFIDAARHRTGRGVGYEPPLGYSVVKWTPGPQFALLDSPGASWPVESGRTTSGQFRGYSLDALQRPAFRYTFGDVAVEDFTTALPGEADAGLRRTLTLSASKPVSGLQFRAAVGAKIEEKGNGIFLVDGKVRVKLTGGQAHVRESGGKRELLVAVEFKNGTAKLVEELSW
;
A
#
# COMPACT_ATOMS: atom_id res chain seq x y z
N MET A 1 51.51 -24.77 -10.58
CA MET A 1 52.36 -23.55 -10.69
C MET A 1 51.46 -22.35 -10.42
N LYS A 2 51.63 -21.68 -9.27
CA LYS A 2 51.30 -20.26 -8.90
C LYS A 2 49.89 -19.69 -9.25
N PHE A 3 49.15 -18.92 -8.46
CA PHE A 3 49.16 -18.44 -7.06
C PHE A 3 47.78 -17.75 -6.85
N ILE A 4 47.31 -17.76 -5.61
CA ILE A 4 46.16 -17.00 -5.05
C ILE A 4 46.39 -15.49 -5.12
N VAL A 5 45.39 -14.66 -5.47
CA VAL A 5 45.28 -13.25 -4.99
C VAL A 5 43.80 -12.76 -4.94
N ARG A 6 43.35 -12.36 -3.74
CA ARG A 6 42.19 -11.49 -3.44
C ARG A 6 42.47 -10.04 -3.85
N PRO A 7 41.46 -9.16 -3.98
CA PRO A 7 41.67 -7.77 -3.60
C PRO A 7 40.73 -7.31 -2.48
N LEU A 8 41.35 -6.80 -1.41
CA LEU A 8 40.86 -5.68 -0.62
C LEU A 8 40.78 -4.45 -1.53
N PHE A 9 39.75 -3.61 -1.38
CA PHE A 9 39.86 -2.19 -1.71
C PHE A 9 39.18 -1.34 -0.62
N THR A 10 40.01 -0.77 0.23
CA THR A 10 39.73 0.42 1.04
C THR A 10 40.16 1.66 0.28
N HIS A 11 39.29 2.68 0.32
CA HIS A 11 39.52 4.12 0.08
C HIS A 11 40.49 4.58 -1.03
N LEU A 12 39.94 5.27 -2.04
CA LEU A 12 40.33 6.62 -2.45
C LEU A 12 39.36 7.10 -3.54
N MET A 13 38.47 8.04 -3.25
CA MET A 13 37.92 8.90 -4.30
C MET A 13 38.09 10.37 -3.93
N SER A 14 39.11 10.89 -4.61
CA SER A 14 39.54 12.27 -4.74
C SER A 14 38.41 13.19 -5.20
N ARG A 15 38.51 14.44 -4.73
CA ARG A 15 37.84 15.63 -5.23
C ARG A 15 37.97 15.72 -6.76
N SER A 16 36.85 15.67 -7.46
CA SER A 16 36.72 16.38 -8.74
C SER A 16 35.34 17.02 -8.83
N THR A 17 35.32 18.32 -8.55
CA THR A 17 34.21 19.22 -8.81
C THR A 17 34.01 19.36 -10.31
N PHE A 18 33.05 18.65 -10.89
CA PHE A 18 32.53 18.98 -12.21
C PHE A 18 31.30 19.87 -12.06
N ARG A 19 31.49 21.18 -12.27
CA ARG A 19 30.41 22.14 -12.49
C ARG A 19 29.80 21.88 -13.87
N PHE A 20 28.77 21.03 -13.95
CA PHE A 20 27.81 21.09 -15.03
C PHE A 20 26.67 22.03 -14.62
N ARG A 21 26.76 23.31 -15.00
CA ARG A 21 25.60 24.20 -15.03
C ARG A 21 24.78 23.85 -16.26
N LEU A 22 23.90 22.87 -16.13
CA LEU A 22 22.81 22.68 -17.09
C LEU A 22 21.76 23.75 -16.78
N VAL A 23 21.62 24.73 -17.66
CA VAL A 23 20.50 25.68 -17.63
C VAL A 23 19.25 24.88 -17.99
N VAL A 24 18.57 24.33 -16.98
CA VAL A 24 17.22 23.78 -17.16
C VAL A 24 16.30 24.99 -17.33
N ALA A 25 16.00 25.33 -18.58
CA ALA A 25 14.97 26.28 -18.93
C ALA A 25 13.64 25.84 -18.30
N LEU A 26 12.76 26.81 -18.01
CA LEU A 26 11.44 26.67 -17.39
C LEU A 26 10.46 25.90 -18.31
N SER A 27 10.82 24.70 -18.74
CA SER A 27 10.03 23.79 -19.58
C SER A 27 9.01 22.99 -18.77
N VAL A 28 8.89 23.27 -17.47
CA VAL A 28 8.16 22.47 -16.48
C VAL A 28 6.71 22.96 -16.29
N LEU A 29 6.35 24.12 -16.85
CA LEU A 29 5.02 24.72 -16.63
C LEU A 29 3.91 24.20 -17.56
N LEU A 30 4.24 23.37 -18.56
CA LEU A 30 3.31 22.89 -19.59
C LEU A 30 3.49 21.39 -19.87
N VAL A 31 3.21 20.54 -18.88
CA VAL A 31 3.03 19.10 -19.09
C VAL A 31 1.64 18.91 -19.71
N GLY A 32 1.58 18.99 -21.03
CA GLY A 32 0.34 18.84 -21.79
C GLY A 32 0.51 19.07 -23.29
N ALA A 33 1.61 19.71 -23.70
CA ALA A 33 1.98 19.75 -25.09
C ALA A 33 3.08 18.72 -25.36
N ALA A 34 2.95 17.99 -26.47
CA ALA A 34 3.99 17.10 -26.97
C ALA A 34 5.35 17.81 -26.92
N GLN A 35 6.42 17.05 -26.63
CA GLN A 35 7.80 17.53 -26.73
C GLN A 35 7.97 18.28 -28.07
N GLY A 36 8.10 19.61 -28.00
CA GLY A 36 8.25 20.49 -29.19
C GLY A 36 7.17 21.55 -29.43
N ALA A 37 6.09 21.65 -28.63
CA ALA A 37 5.12 22.74 -28.81
C ALA A 37 5.56 24.06 -28.11
N ALA A 38 5.22 25.20 -28.70
CA ALA A 38 5.47 26.51 -28.12
C ALA A 38 4.73 26.71 -26.77
N PRO A 39 5.33 27.40 -25.78
CA PRO A 39 4.66 27.70 -24.52
C PRO A 39 3.36 28.50 -24.73
N ASP A 40 2.30 28.17 -24.00
CA ASP A 40 1.05 28.94 -23.99
C ASP A 40 1.23 30.18 -23.09
N GLY A 41 1.17 31.37 -23.70
CA GLY A 41 1.37 32.64 -23.00
C GLY A 41 0.27 32.99 -21.99
N GLU A 42 -0.98 32.56 -22.18
CA GLU A 42 -2.04 32.77 -21.17
C GLU A 42 -1.79 31.91 -19.93
N LEU A 43 -1.36 30.66 -20.13
CA LEU A 43 -0.98 29.77 -19.03
C LEU A 43 0.24 30.31 -18.26
N LEU A 44 1.21 30.91 -18.96
CA LEU A 44 2.35 31.58 -18.32
C LEU A 44 1.90 32.81 -17.50
N LEU A 45 1.03 33.67 -18.05
CA LEU A 45 0.51 34.85 -17.34
C LEU A 45 -0.20 34.48 -16.03
N GLY A 46 -1.00 33.41 -16.06
CA GLY A 46 -1.64 32.86 -14.86
C GLY A 46 -0.63 32.23 -13.90
N ALA A 47 0.31 31.42 -14.42
CA ALA A 47 1.25 30.68 -13.59
C ALA A 47 2.26 31.57 -12.85
N LEU A 48 2.63 32.70 -13.45
CA LEU A 48 3.54 33.71 -12.92
C LEU A 48 2.81 34.81 -12.13
N THR A 49 1.48 34.74 -12.06
CA THR A 49 0.64 35.68 -11.30
C THR A 49 0.87 37.14 -11.74
N CYS A 50 0.97 37.40 -13.04
CA CYS A 50 1.27 38.74 -13.55
C CYS A 50 0.22 39.79 -13.11
N THR A 51 -1.01 39.35 -12.86
CA THR A 51 -2.11 40.19 -12.35
C THR A 51 -1.95 40.64 -10.90
N ALA A 52 -0.94 40.15 -10.16
CA ALA A 52 -0.61 40.63 -8.82
C ALA A 52 -0.07 42.07 -8.83
N CYS A 53 0.65 42.45 -9.89
CA CYS A 53 1.18 43.81 -10.05
C CYS A 53 0.44 44.59 -11.15
N HIS A 54 0.01 43.90 -12.22
CA HIS A 54 -0.71 44.51 -13.33
C HIS A 54 -2.22 44.33 -13.12
N THR A 55 -2.89 45.38 -12.62
CA THR A 55 -4.34 45.34 -12.39
C THR A 55 -5.11 44.99 -13.67
N ALA A 56 -6.08 44.09 -13.55
CA ALA A 56 -6.88 43.61 -14.67
C ALA A 56 -8.36 43.50 -14.26
N GLY A 57 -9.28 43.62 -15.23
CA GLY A 57 -10.70 43.43 -14.98
C GLY A 57 -11.04 41.99 -14.56
N PRO A 58 -12.17 41.77 -13.86
CA PRO A 58 -12.53 40.46 -13.32
C PRO A 58 -12.65 39.36 -14.39
N GLY A 59 -13.09 39.70 -15.61
CA GLY A 59 -13.14 38.75 -16.73
C GLY A 59 -11.76 38.24 -17.15
N VAL A 60 -10.76 39.11 -17.21
CA VAL A 60 -9.36 38.74 -17.53
C VAL A 60 -8.78 37.88 -16.40
N VAL A 61 -9.02 38.24 -15.14
CA VAL A 61 -8.57 37.45 -13.99
C VAL A 61 -9.20 36.05 -14.00
N ALA A 62 -10.50 35.95 -14.29
CA ALA A 62 -11.21 34.68 -14.40
C ALA A 62 -10.70 33.83 -15.58
N ARG A 63 -10.27 34.44 -16.68
CA ARG A 63 -9.66 33.73 -17.82
C ARG A 63 -8.25 33.23 -17.51
N LEU A 64 -7.41 34.07 -16.90
CA LEU A 64 -6.02 33.74 -16.61
C LEU A 64 -5.87 32.80 -15.41
N THR A 65 -6.82 32.79 -14.46
CA THR A 65 -6.79 31.94 -13.25
C THR A 65 -5.43 31.99 -12.54
N PRO A 66 -5.04 33.17 -12.02
CA PRO A 66 -3.69 33.36 -11.51
C PRO A 66 -3.38 32.46 -10.31
N ASN A 67 -2.21 31.82 -10.34
CA ASN A 67 -1.74 31.02 -9.22
C ASN A 67 -1.56 31.90 -7.98
N GLN A 68 -1.88 31.35 -6.81
CA GLN A 68 -1.63 31.96 -5.52
C GLN A 68 -0.25 31.51 -5.05
N ALA A 69 0.60 32.46 -4.67
CA ALA A 69 1.88 32.12 -4.06
C ALA A 69 1.65 31.48 -2.68
N PRO A 70 2.62 30.72 -2.15
CA PRO A 70 2.47 30.10 -0.84
C PRO A 70 2.17 31.13 0.24
N ARG A 71 1.21 30.82 1.11
CA ARG A 71 1.01 31.56 2.35
C ARG A 71 2.26 31.44 3.22
N LEU A 72 2.63 32.53 3.87
CA LEU A 72 3.72 32.60 4.82
C LEU A 72 3.16 32.73 6.24
N GLY A 73 3.87 32.16 7.20
CA GLY A 73 3.52 32.22 8.62
C GLY A 73 2.74 31.01 9.14
N ARG A 74 2.08 31.16 10.29
CA ARG A 74 1.46 30.07 11.07
C ARG A 74 0.52 29.14 10.29
N ASP A 75 -0.23 29.68 9.33
CA ASP A 75 -1.14 28.92 8.46
C ASP A 75 -0.56 28.63 7.06
N GLY A 76 0.72 28.95 6.87
CA GLY A 76 1.45 28.86 5.62
C GLY A 76 2.51 27.76 5.61
N VAL A 77 3.51 27.95 4.75
CA VAL A 77 4.67 27.06 4.67
C VAL A 77 5.71 27.51 5.70
N ASN A 78 6.02 26.63 6.64
CA ASN A 78 7.15 26.83 7.55
C ASN A 78 8.48 26.49 6.87
N VAL A 79 9.50 27.32 7.07
CA VAL A 79 10.80 27.21 6.42
C VAL A 79 11.91 27.64 7.36
N THR A 80 13.11 27.07 7.17
CA THR A 80 14.28 27.37 8.00
C THR A 80 14.96 28.69 7.61
N PRO A 81 15.61 29.39 8.55
CA PRO A 81 16.27 30.67 8.27
C PRO A 81 17.40 30.56 7.24
N GLN A 82 18.23 29.52 7.32
CA GLN A 82 19.30 29.24 6.36
C GLN A 82 18.75 28.98 4.94
N TRP A 83 17.56 28.40 4.81
CA TRP A 83 16.91 28.25 3.52
C TRP A 83 16.38 29.59 3.00
N VAL A 84 15.74 30.41 3.84
CA VAL A 84 15.24 31.72 3.43
C VAL A 84 16.38 32.61 2.90
N ARG A 85 17.52 32.63 3.59
CA ARG A 85 18.72 33.36 3.12
C ARG A 85 19.16 32.89 1.73
N ALA A 86 19.32 31.58 1.55
CA ALA A 86 19.72 31.00 0.26
C ALA A 86 18.68 31.31 -0.84
N TRP A 87 17.40 31.18 -0.50
CA TRP A 87 16.26 31.44 -1.38
C TRP A 87 16.23 32.89 -1.88
N LEU A 88 16.40 33.87 -0.99
CA LEU A 88 16.40 35.28 -1.35
C LEU A 88 17.69 35.71 -2.06
N THR A 89 18.80 35.01 -1.82
CA THR A 89 20.07 35.27 -2.51
C THR A 89 20.03 34.84 -3.98
N ASP A 90 19.52 33.64 -4.25
CA ASP A 90 19.35 33.11 -5.60
C ASP A 90 18.25 32.03 -5.63
N PRO A 91 17.00 32.43 -5.97
CA PRO A 91 15.88 31.50 -6.05
C PRO A 91 16.11 30.36 -7.05
N GLN A 92 16.74 30.64 -8.20
CA GLN A 92 16.97 29.66 -9.26
C GLN A 92 18.07 28.67 -8.90
N ALA A 93 19.14 29.11 -8.24
CA ALA A 93 20.15 28.18 -7.73
C ALA A 93 19.59 27.27 -6.62
N THR A 94 18.69 27.79 -5.79
CA THR A 94 18.09 27.03 -4.68
C THR A 94 17.01 26.04 -5.17
N LYS A 95 16.22 26.44 -6.16
CA LYS A 95 15.24 25.57 -6.84
C LYS A 95 15.15 25.96 -8.32
N PRO A 96 15.88 25.26 -9.20
CA PRO A 96 15.80 25.49 -10.64
C PRO A 96 14.36 25.41 -11.15
N GLY A 97 13.97 26.32 -12.04
CA GLY A 97 12.62 26.37 -12.59
C GLY A 97 11.54 26.86 -11.60
N THR A 98 11.93 27.55 -10.52
CA THR A 98 10.95 28.24 -9.67
C THR A 98 10.32 29.43 -10.37
N THR A 99 9.05 29.71 -10.04
CA THR A 99 8.34 30.92 -10.48
C THR A 99 8.62 32.13 -9.59
N MET A 100 9.35 31.97 -8.48
CA MET A 100 9.79 33.09 -7.66
C MET A 100 10.83 33.92 -8.42
N PRO A 101 10.60 35.23 -8.65
CA PRO A 101 11.59 36.08 -9.26
C PRO A 101 12.70 36.44 -8.27
N ASP A 102 13.85 36.89 -8.79
CA ASP A 102 14.81 37.63 -7.99
C ASP A 102 14.34 39.08 -7.87
N ALA A 103 13.60 39.38 -6.80
CA ALA A 103 13.09 40.73 -6.51
C ALA A 103 14.17 41.67 -5.96
N LEU A 104 15.33 41.13 -5.57
CA LEU A 104 16.40 41.88 -4.90
C LEU A 104 17.55 42.21 -5.87
N HIS A 105 17.47 41.80 -7.13
CA HIS A 105 18.54 41.91 -8.13
C HIS A 105 19.03 43.35 -8.36
N ALA A 106 18.15 44.33 -8.15
CA ALA A 106 18.43 45.74 -8.40
C ALA A 106 18.99 46.50 -7.18
N LEU A 107 19.03 45.87 -6.00
CA LEU A 107 19.54 46.50 -4.78
C LEU A 107 21.08 46.57 -4.80
N PRO A 108 21.69 47.66 -4.31
CA PRO A 108 23.13 47.72 -4.07
C PRO A 108 23.60 46.58 -3.16
N PRO A 109 24.85 46.09 -3.28
CA PRO A 109 25.31 44.91 -2.54
C PRO A 109 25.07 44.96 -1.02
N GLY A 110 25.36 46.09 -0.36
CA GLY A 110 25.15 46.24 1.09
C GLY A 110 23.67 46.24 1.49
N GLU A 111 22.84 46.96 0.75
CA GLU A 111 21.38 46.99 0.97
C GLU A 111 20.73 45.65 0.66
N ARG A 112 21.24 44.92 -0.35
CA ARG A 112 20.81 43.55 -0.67
C ARG A 112 21.07 42.60 0.49
N THR A 113 22.25 42.68 1.11
CA THR A 113 22.58 41.88 2.30
C THR A 113 21.67 42.22 3.49
N ASP A 114 21.44 43.50 3.77
CA ASP A 114 20.51 43.94 4.82
C ASP A 114 19.08 43.45 4.54
N ALA A 115 18.60 43.61 3.30
CA ALA A 115 17.28 43.15 2.89
C ALA A 115 17.11 41.63 3.07
N ILE A 116 18.11 40.82 2.68
CA ILE A 116 18.07 39.36 2.86
C ILE A 116 17.97 38.98 4.34
N GLU A 117 18.81 39.56 5.20
CA GLU A 117 18.79 39.26 6.63
C GLU A 117 17.50 39.74 7.29
N SER A 118 17.09 40.98 7.03
CA SER A 118 15.87 41.58 7.58
C SER A 118 14.61 40.83 7.14
N LEU A 119 14.50 40.48 5.84
CA LEU A 119 13.41 39.63 5.32
C LEU A 119 13.43 38.24 5.94
N THR A 120 14.60 37.66 6.20
CA THR A 120 14.71 36.36 6.90
C THR A 120 14.10 36.46 8.29
N HIS A 121 14.48 37.47 9.08
CA HIS A 121 13.89 37.70 10.40
C HIS A 121 12.37 37.88 10.35
N PHE A 122 11.86 38.64 9.39
CA PHE A 122 10.42 38.84 9.21
C PHE A 122 9.69 37.55 8.83
N VAL A 123 10.16 36.79 7.82
CA VAL A 123 9.51 35.55 7.40
C VAL A 123 9.53 34.49 8.50
N ILE A 124 10.62 34.39 9.26
CA ILE A 124 10.67 33.49 10.43
C ILE A 124 9.73 33.95 11.54
N SER A 125 9.62 35.26 11.81
CA SER A 125 8.73 35.78 12.85
C SER A 125 7.25 35.47 12.58
N LEU A 126 6.83 35.35 11.32
CA LEU A 126 5.46 35.01 10.95
C LEU A 126 5.07 33.57 11.33
N GLN A 127 6.03 32.65 11.48
CA GLN A 127 5.78 31.22 11.74
C GLN A 127 5.40 30.93 13.20
N GLY A 128 5.64 31.88 14.11
CA GLY A 128 5.42 31.74 15.55
C GLY A 128 6.59 31.06 16.28
N THR A 129 6.56 31.06 17.61
CA THR A 129 7.58 30.42 18.45
C THR A 129 7.32 28.92 18.53
N ASN A 130 7.80 28.17 17.54
CA ASN A 130 7.82 26.71 17.59
C ASN A 130 9.27 26.23 17.49
N ALA A 131 9.92 26.05 18.64
CA ALA A 131 11.09 25.19 18.72
C ALA A 131 10.63 23.73 18.59
N ALA A 132 10.30 23.29 17.37
CA ALA A 132 9.93 21.92 17.12
C ALA A 132 11.10 21.00 17.55
N LYS A 133 10.80 20.02 18.40
CA LYS A 133 11.78 19.01 18.81
C LYS A 133 12.34 18.31 17.55
N PRO A 134 13.66 18.07 17.46
CA PRO A 134 14.23 17.32 16.36
C PRO A 134 13.58 15.95 16.25
N ALA A 135 13.19 15.55 15.04
CA ALA A 135 12.72 14.20 14.79
C ALA A 135 13.88 13.21 14.90
N ALA A 136 13.63 11.99 15.37
CA ALA A 136 14.65 10.94 15.34
C ALA A 136 14.70 10.27 13.96
N PHE A 137 15.90 9.89 13.55
CA PHE A 137 16.12 9.07 12.36
C PHE A 137 15.63 7.64 12.60
N SER A 138 15.02 7.04 11.58
CA SER A 138 14.58 5.66 11.58
C SER A 138 14.76 5.03 10.19
N THR A 139 15.55 3.97 10.10
CA THR A 139 15.82 3.25 8.83
C THR A 139 14.54 2.65 8.25
N SER A 140 13.67 2.08 9.08
CA SER A 140 12.38 1.54 8.64
C SER A 140 11.41 2.63 8.20
N ALA A 141 11.43 3.82 8.82
CA ALA A 141 10.69 4.98 8.32
C ALA A 141 11.19 5.44 6.95
N VAL A 142 12.51 5.41 6.70
CA VAL A 142 13.09 5.68 5.38
C VAL A 142 12.62 4.65 4.35
N THR A 143 12.62 3.36 4.68
CA THR A 143 12.14 2.29 3.79
C THR A 143 10.65 2.45 3.46
N ALA A 144 9.81 2.64 4.49
CA ALA A 144 8.37 2.86 4.31
C ALA A 144 8.10 4.15 3.51
N GLY A 145 8.81 5.24 3.82
CA GLY A 145 8.71 6.51 3.11
C GLY A 145 9.13 6.41 1.64
N ARG A 146 10.16 5.60 1.35
CA ARG A 146 10.59 5.28 -0.01
C ARG A 146 9.49 4.54 -0.75
N GLU A 147 8.93 3.49 -0.18
CA GLU A 147 7.84 2.73 -0.81
C GLU A 147 6.62 3.63 -1.08
N LEU A 148 6.19 4.39 -0.08
CA LEU A 148 5.05 5.31 -0.19
C LEU A 148 5.28 6.36 -1.27
N PHE A 149 6.42 7.06 -1.27
CA PHE A 149 6.74 8.09 -2.27
C PHE A 149 6.62 7.55 -3.70
N HIS A 150 7.04 6.31 -3.92
CA HIS A 150 7.04 5.67 -5.23
C HIS A 150 5.72 4.97 -5.62
N THR A 151 4.74 4.84 -4.73
CA THR A 151 3.50 4.07 -4.99
C THR A 151 2.22 4.88 -4.84
N VAL A 152 2.14 5.80 -3.87
CA VAL A 152 0.90 6.53 -3.55
C VAL A 152 0.54 7.61 -4.57
N GLY A 153 1.49 7.97 -5.44
CA GLY A 153 1.28 8.92 -6.55
C GLY A 153 2.24 10.11 -6.60
N CYS A 154 3.23 10.23 -5.70
CA CYS A 154 4.16 11.36 -5.74
C CYS A 154 4.97 11.39 -7.04
N VAL A 155 5.40 10.22 -7.53
CA VAL A 155 6.17 10.04 -8.78
C VAL A 155 5.34 10.29 -10.05
N ALA A 156 4.01 10.39 -9.94
CA ALA A 156 3.20 10.83 -11.08
C ALA A 156 3.53 12.27 -11.50
N CYS A 157 3.95 13.11 -10.55
CA CYS A 157 4.38 14.49 -10.82
C CYS A 157 5.88 14.67 -10.58
N HIS A 158 6.39 14.28 -9.42
CA HIS A 158 7.80 14.46 -9.06
C HIS A 158 8.70 13.42 -9.71
N ALA A 159 9.98 13.76 -9.87
CA ALA A 159 10.96 12.79 -10.35
C ALA A 159 11.16 11.70 -9.28
N PRO A 160 11.24 10.42 -9.66
CA PRO A 160 11.63 9.36 -8.75
C PRO A 160 13.08 9.58 -8.30
N GLN A 161 13.38 9.23 -7.05
CA GLN A 161 14.76 9.23 -6.54
C GLN A 161 15.40 7.84 -6.67
N ASP A 162 14.59 6.80 -6.83
CA ASP A 162 15.03 5.42 -6.96
C ASP A 162 14.21 4.66 -8.02
N ALA A 163 14.77 3.55 -8.52
CA ALA A 163 14.07 2.62 -9.40
C ALA A 163 12.86 1.96 -8.69
N PRO A 164 11.80 1.60 -9.43
CA PRO A 164 10.62 0.95 -8.86
C PRO A 164 11.00 -0.43 -8.28
N VAL A 165 10.44 -0.77 -7.11
CA VAL A 165 10.80 -1.99 -6.36
C VAL A 165 10.24 -3.26 -6.99
N HIS A 166 9.05 -3.16 -7.60
CA HIS A 166 8.28 -4.32 -8.05
C HIS A 166 8.23 -4.47 -9.58
N SER A 167 8.93 -3.61 -10.32
CA SER A 167 8.94 -3.70 -11.78
C SER A 167 9.96 -4.76 -12.24
N LYS A 168 9.59 -5.50 -13.28
CA LYS A 168 10.51 -6.39 -14.02
C LYS A 168 11.31 -5.63 -15.09
N GLU A 169 10.92 -4.40 -15.40
CA GLU A 169 11.58 -3.56 -16.39
C GLU A 169 12.65 -2.66 -15.77
N LYS A 170 13.75 -2.45 -16.50
CA LYS A 170 14.76 -1.47 -16.10
C LYS A 170 14.26 -0.08 -16.45
N VAL A 171 13.99 0.74 -15.45
CA VAL A 171 13.63 2.16 -15.63
C VAL A 171 14.90 3.02 -15.61
N ASP A 172 15.14 3.77 -16.69
CA ASP A 172 16.13 4.85 -16.71
C ASP A 172 15.57 6.08 -15.99
N LEU A 173 16.09 6.37 -14.80
CA LEU A 173 15.68 7.52 -14.01
C LEU A 173 15.91 8.85 -14.75
N ALA A 174 16.97 8.95 -15.56
CA ALA A 174 17.28 10.17 -16.31
C ALA A 174 16.21 10.48 -17.37
N ALA A 175 15.56 9.46 -17.93
CA ALA A 175 14.45 9.62 -18.87
C ALA A 175 13.15 10.10 -18.20
N VAL A 176 12.98 9.83 -16.90
CA VAL A 176 11.76 10.20 -16.14
C VAL A 176 11.86 11.61 -15.53
N VAL A 177 13.07 12.11 -15.31
CA VAL A 177 13.32 13.43 -14.69
C VAL A 177 12.73 14.61 -15.49
N PRO A 178 12.92 14.71 -16.82
CA PRO A 178 12.36 15.82 -17.62
C PRO A 178 10.86 16.00 -17.41
N GLY A 179 10.43 17.26 -17.23
CA GLY A 179 9.02 17.61 -16.99
C GLY A 179 8.54 17.45 -15.54
N SER A 180 9.37 16.94 -14.62
CA SER A 180 9.02 16.88 -13.20
C SER A 180 9.19 18.23 -12.50
N PRO A 181 8.23 18.66 -11.64
CA PRO A 181 8.48 19.75 -10.71
C PRO A 181 9.63 19.38 -9.75
N PRO A 182 10.73 20.16 -9.72
CA PRO A 182 11.86 19.84 -8.87
C PRO A 182 11.50 20.02 -7.40
N LEU A 183 12.08 19.16 -6.55
CA LEU A 183 11.91 19.23 -5.10
C LEU A 183 12.81 20.33 -4.48
N GLY A 184 14.00 20.56 -5.05
CA GLY A 184 15.01 21.46 -4.49
C GLY A 184 15.69 20.86 -3.24
N ASP A 185 16.44 21.69 -2.51
CA ASP A 185 17.09 21.29 -1.25
C ASP A 185 16.07 21.24 -0.09
N LEU A 186 15.27 20.17 -0.04
CA LEU A 186 14.29 19.95 1.03
C LEU A 186 14.96 19.79 2.40
N ALA A 187 16.12 19.14 2.45
CA ALA A 187 16.86 18.85 3.67
C ALA A 187 17.34 20.12 4.39
N ARG A 188 17.64 21.18 3.65
CA ARG A 188 17.85 22.52 4.21
C ARG A 188 16.53 23.22 4.55
N LYS A 189 15.51 23.08 3.68
CA LYS A 189 14.27 23.87 3.73
C LYS A 189 13.39 23.60 4.94
N PHE A 190 13.19 22.34 5.30
CA PHE A 190 12.15 21.91 6.23
C PHE A 190 12.73 21.16 7.42
N THR A 191 12.07 21.19 8.57
CA THR A 191 12.18 20.10 9.54
C THR A 191 11.32 18.90 9.09
N VAL A 192 11.55 17.71 9.64
CA VAL A 192 10.68 16.55 9.37
C VAL A 192 9.22 16.84 9.73
N ASN A 193 8.98 17.51 10.86
CA ASN A 193 7.63 17.84 11.31
C ASN A 193 6.94 18.83 10.37
N ASP A 194 7.64 19.86 9.89
CA ASP A 194 7.07 20.84 8.97
C ASP A 194 6.76 20.24 7.60
N LEU A 195 7.66 19.40 7.06
CA LEU A 195 7.40 18.72 5.79
C LEU A 195 6.24 17.72 5.93
N ALA A 196 6.19 16.94 7.01
CA ALA A 196 5.09 16.01 7.26
C ALA A 196 3.74 16.73 7.41
N ALA A 197 3.72 17.89 8.07
CA ALA A 197 2.53 18.73 8.18
C ALA A 197 2.10 19.28 6.80
N PHE A 198 3.05 19.78 6.01
CA PHE A 198 2.79 20.25 4.65
C PHE A 198 2.23 19.14 3.75
N LEU A 199 2.81 17.94 3.78
CA LEU A 199 2.38 16.80 2.94
C LEU A 199 0.96 16.32 3.29
N ARG A 200 0.51 16.50 4.54
CA ARG A 200 -0.83 16.10 4.99
C ARG A 200 -1.92 16.99 4.40
N ASP A 201 -1.67 18.30 4.38
CA ASP A 201 -2.59 19.30 3.81
C ASP A 201 -1.83 20.42 3.06
N PRO A 202 -1.38 20.14 1.83
CA PRO A 202 -0.63 21.13 1.05
C PRO A 202 -1.50 22.32 0.64
N VAL A 203 -2.81 22.12 0.45
CA VAL A 203 -3.74 23.14 -0.07
C VAL A 203 -3.95 24.27 0.94
N LYS A 204 -3.84 23.99 2.25
CA LYS A 204 -3.83 25.02 3.30
C LYS A 204 -2.80 26.11 3.05
N SER A 205 -1.59 25.72 2.65
CA SER A 205 -0.46 26.64 2.42
C SER A 205 -0.29 27.03 0.95
N ARG A 206 -0.76 26.20 0.01
CA ARG A 206 -0.70 26.40 -1.45
C ARG A 206 -2.08 26.27 -2.07
N GLN A 207 -2.83 27.36 -2.02
CA GLN A 207 -4.26 27.37 -2.30
C GLN A 207 -4.64 27.01 -3.74
N SER A 208 -3.73 27.17 -4.70
CA SER A 208 -3.98 26.80 -6.11
C SER A 208 -4.00 25.29 -6.39
N GLY A 209 -3.78 24.43 -5.39
CA GLY A 209 -3.95 22.98 -5.54
C GLY A 209 -2.88 22.25 -6.35
N ARG A 210 -1.93 22.94 -7.01
CA ARG A 210 -0.84 22.32 -7.80
C ARG A 210 -0.01 21.28 -7.05
N MET A 211 0.16 21.48 -5.73
CA MET A 211 0.53 20.38 -4.84
C MET A 211 -0.76 19.91 -4.18
N PRO A 212 -1.38 18.82 -4.63
CA PRO A 212 -2.62 18.30 -4.06
C PRO A 212 -2.35 17.47 -2.80
N SER A 213 -3.37 17.26 -1.97
CA SER A 213 -3.31 16.26 -0.90
C SER A 213 -3.46 14.85 -1.49
N LEU A 214 -2.57 13.94 -1.10
CA LEU A 214 -2.71 12.50 -1.38
C LEU A 214 -3.43 11.76 -0.23
N ARG A 215 -4.08 12.51 0.67
CA ARG A 215 -4.79 12.01 1.86
C ARG A 215 -3.90 11.10 2.72
N LEU A 216 -2.66 11.54 2.93
CA LEU A 216 -1.70 10.82 3.74
C LEU A 216 -2.13 10.86 5.21
N THR A 217 -1.97 9.73 5.92
CA THR A 217 -2.07 9.71 7.38
C THR A 217 -0.87 10.44 8.00
N ASP A 218 -0.91 10.67 9.31
CA ASP A 218 0.23 11.25 10.03
C ASP A 218 1.49 10.37 9.94
N GLY A 219 1.33 9.05 10.05
CA GLY A 219 2.44 8.11 9.90
C GLY A 219 3.01 8.10 8.49
N GLU A 220 2.16 8.10 7.47
CA GLU A 220 2.59 8.12 6.07
C GLU A 220 3.33 9.42 5.71
N SER A 221 2.81 10.57 6.13
CA SER A 221 3.43 11.86 5.81
C SER A 221 4.77 12.03 6.52
N ARG A 222 4.92 11.53 7.76
CA ARG A 222 6.21 11.48 8.46
C ARG A 222 7.20 10.54 7.80
N ALA A 223 6.79 9.34 7.42
CA ALA A 223 7.67 8.38 6.75
C ALA A 223 8.24 8.98 5.44
N ILE A 224 7.38 9.56 4.59
CA ILE A 224 7.81 10.24 3.36
C ILE A 224 8.75 11.41 3.70
N ALA A 225 8.43 12.23 4.70
CA ALA A 225 9.29 13.34 5.12
C ALA A 225 10.67 12.85 5.59
N THR A 226 10.73 11.81 6.42
CA THR A 226 11.98 11.19 6.87
C THR A 226 12.81 10.68 5.71
N TYR A 227 12.19 10.01 4.73
CA TYR A 227 12.85 9.56 3.51
C TYR A 227 13.43 10.74 2.70
N LEU A 228 12.62 11.77 2.41
CA LEU A 228 13.04 12.93 1.62
C LEU A 228 14.10 13.79 2.31
N LEU A 229 14.15 13.75 3.65
CA LEU A 229 15.05 14.55 4.47
C LEU A 229 16.20 13.75 5.08
N ARG A 230 16.45 12.50 4.66
CA ARG A 230 17.50 11.61 5.20
C ARG A 230 18.92 12.22 5.22
N ALA A 231 19.19 13.23 4.41
CA ALA A 231 20.44 13.99 4.44
C ALA A 231 20.61 14.89 5.69
N GLN A 232 19.57 15.03 6.53
CA GLN A 232 19.59 15.76 7.81
C GLN A 232 20.27 15.00 8.95
N VAL A 233 20.59 13.73 8.75
CA VAL A 233 21.17 12.88 9.79
C VAL A 233 22.65 13.28 9.99
N PRO A 234 23.04 13.81 11.16
CA PRO A 234 24.44 14.08 11.45
C PRO A 234 25.18 12.76 11.61
N VAL A 235 26.34 12.65 10.97
CA VAL A 235 27.18 11.45 11.05
C VAL A 235 27.71 11.29 12.49
N GLY A 236 27.50 10.10 13.08
CA GLY A 236 28.16 9.70 14.33
C GLY A 236 27.63 10.32 15.63
N THR A 237 26.44 10.96 15.63
CA THR A 237 25.87 11.58 16.84
C THR A 237 24.57 10.89 17.26
N SER A 238 24.59 10.16 18.38
CA SER A 238 23.38 9.70 19.08
C SER A 238 23.13 10.60 20.30
N VAL A 239 21.88 11.01 20.53
CA VAL A 239 21.48 11.82 21.68
C VAL A 239 20.20 11.26 22.30
N LYS A 240 19.93 11.62 23.57
CA LYS A 240 18.61 11.41 24.18
C LYS A 240 17.59 12.32 23.52
N LEU A 241 16.54 11.72 22.97
CA LEU A 241 15.41 12.41 22.35
C LEU A 241 14.12 12.08 23.11
N PRO A 242 13.15 13.02 23.22
CA PRO A 242 11.86 12.74 23.85
C PRO A 242 11.05 11.65 23.12
N GLY A 243 10.22 10.93 23.86
CA GLY A 243 9.33 9.88 23.35
C GLY A 243 9.98 8.50 23.24
N LEU A 244 9.22 7.53 22.75
CA LEU A 244 9.59 6.13 22.59
C LEU A 244 9.73 5.76 21.11
N ASN A 245 10.70 4.90 20.79
CA ASN A 245 10.72 4.22 19.50
C ASN A 245 9.51 3.29 19.41
N TYR A 246 8.75 3.35 18.33
CA TYR A 246 7.69 2.39 18.04
C TYR A 246 8.02 1.60 16.78
N GLU A 247 7.61 0.34 16.75
CA GLU A 247 7.56 -0.53 15.57
C GLU A 247 6.10 -0.98 15.36
N TYR A 248 5.68 -1.01 14.10
CA TYR A 248 4.33 -1.39 13.66
C TYR A 248 4.41 -2.63 12.79
N PHE A 249 3.56 -3.62 13.06
CA PHE A 249 3.55 -4.92 12.40
C PHE A 249 2.16 -5.21 11.83
N GLU A 250 2.13 -5.79 10.63
CA GLU A 250 0.88 -6.26 10.02
C GLU A 250 0.89 -7.78 9.91
N ALA A 251 0.11 -8.42 10.78
CA ALA A 251 -0.24 -9.83 10.72
C ALA A 251 -1.50 -10.06 11.56
N SER A 252 -2.04 -11.28 11.51
CA SER A 252 -3.04 -11.71 12.48
C SER A 252 -2.33 -12.20 13.74
N PHE A 253 -2.65 -11.58 14.87
CA PHE A 253 -2.09 -11.91 16.17
C PHE A 253 -3.20 -12.43 17.08
N THR A 254 -2.94 -13.50 17.82
CA THR A 254 -3.85 -14.00 18.87
C THR A 254 -3.20 -14.00 20.25
N LYS A 255 -1.89 -13.74 20.28
CA LYS A 255 -1.04 -13.64 21.47
C LYS A 255 0.22 -12.83 21.15
N LEU A 256 0.80 -12.19 22.15
CA LEU A 256 2.01 -11.37 22.01
C LEU A 256 3.25 -12.17 21.62
N ALA A 257 3.28 -13.48 21.93
CA ALA A 257 4.34 -14.38 21.46
C ALA A 257 4.42 -14.46 19.92
N ASP A 258 3.34 -14.13 19.20
CA ASP A 258 3.34 -14.08 17.74
C ASP A 258 3.99 -12.76 17.24
N LEU A 259 3.78 -11.66 17.98
CA LEU A 259 4.43 -10.37 17.74
C LEU A 259 5.94 -10.41 18.03
N GLU A 260 6.36 -11.16 19.05
CA GLU A 260 7.78 -11.41 19.34
C GLU A 260 8.50 -12.12 18.18
N LYS A 261 7.81 -13.02 17.48
CA LYS A 261 8.33 -13.74 16.31
C LYS A 261 8.32 -12.91 15.03
N ALA A 262 7.57 -11.81 14.99
CA ALA A 262 7.53 -10.92 13.84
C ALA A 262 8.87 -10.18 13.72
N SER A 263 9.66 -10.55 12.73
CA SER A 263 11.03 -10.04 12.56
C SER A 263 11.13 -8.78 11.71
N GLN A 264 10.07 -8.41 10.96
CA GLN A 264 10.08 -7.25 10.08
C GLN A 264 8.89 -6.31 10.35
N PRO A 265 9.12 -5.16 10.99
CA PRO A 265 8.09 -4.14 11.11
C PRO A 265 7.77 -3.53 9.74
N LYS A 266 6.49 -3.25 9.50
CA LYS A 266 5.99 -2.53 8.32
C LYS A 266 6.25 -1.03 8.41
N ALA A 267 6.29 -0.48 9.61
CA ALA A 267 6.74 0.88 9.88
C ALA A 267 7.40 0.97 11.25
N ALA A 268 8.19 2.00 11.46
CA ALA A 268 8.66 2.37 12.79
C ALA A 268 8.85 3.89 12.85
N GLY A 269 8.96 4.43 14.05
CA GLY A 269 9.20 5.84 14.26
C GLY A 269 9.28 6.17 15.74
N VAL A 270 8.92 7.40 16.08
CA VAL A 270 8.85 7.87 17.48
C VAL A 270 7.43 8.26 17.82
N ALA A 271 6.97 7.86 18.99
CA ALA A 271 5.72 8.29 19.60
C ALA A 271 6.01 8.98 20.93
N ASP A 272 5.30 10.06 21.25
CA ASP A 272 5.49 10.77 22.52
C ASP A 272 5.17 9.90 23.75
N ALA A 273 4.28 8.91 23.58
CA ALA A 273 3.89 7.90 24.56
C ALA A 273 3.29 6.68 23.82
N PRO A 274 3.04 5.53 24.48
CA PRO A 274 2.31 4.41 23.89
C PRO A 274 0.93 4.87 23.37
N THR A 275 0.65 4.64 22.08
CA THR A 275 -0.56 5.19 21.43
C THR A 275 -0.98 4.39 20.19
N LEU A 276 -2.28 4.34 19.91
CA LEU A 276 -2.81 3.76 18.67
C LEU A 276 -2.71 4.71 17.47
N LYS A 277 -2.34 5.98 17.67
CA LYS A 277 -2.23 6.98 16.57
C LYS A 277 -1.18 6.62 15.51
N VAL A 278 -0.25 5.71 15.84
CA VAL A 278 0.80 5.24 14.93
C VAL A 278 0.40 4.00 14.12
N ALA A 279 -0.79 3.43 14.35
CA ALA A 279 -1.29 2.33 13.55
C ALA A 279 -1.64 2.79 12.11
N LEU A 280 -1.25 2.00 11.10
CA LEU A 280 -1.45 2.35 9.69
C LEU A 280 -2.80 1.93 9.13
N LYS A 281 -3.46 0.94 9.74
CA LYS A 281 -4.80 0.46 9.37
C LYS A 281 -5.61 0.05 10.60
N LYS A 282 -6.90 -0.19 10.36
CA LYS A 282 -7.82 -0.82 11.33
C LYS A 282 -7.81 -2.34 11.16
N GLY A 283 -8.23 -3.08 12.18
CA GLY A 283 -8.21 -4.55 12.19
C GLY A 283 -6.87 -5.08 12.68
N SER A 284 -6.50 -6.32 12.35
CA SER A 284 -5.35 -6.94 13.01
C SER A 284 -4.00 -6.26 12.74
N PHE A 285 -3.31 -5.84 13.80
CA PHE A 285 -1.96 -5.27 13.76
C PHE A 285 -1.25 -5.42 15.10
N GLY A 286 0.07 -5.20 15.11
CA GLY A 286 0.91 -5.19 16.30
C GLY A 286 1.68 -3.89 16.46
N LEU A 287 1.93 -3.49 17.70
CA LEU A 287 2.74 -2.34 18.08
C LEU A 287 3.76 -2.75 19.13
N ARG A 288 4.98 -2.25 18.99
CA ARG A 288 6.05 -2.39 19.98
C ARG A 288 6.63 -1.03 20.29
N PHE A 289 6.64 -0.65 21.56
CA PHE A 289 7.26 0.59 22.04
C PHE A 289 8.50 0.26 22.88
N ARG A 290 9.60 0.98 22.66
CA ARG A 290 10.87 0.82 23.38
C ARG A 290 11.51 2.18 23.66
N GLY A 291 12.10 2.33 24.84
CA GLY A 291 12.84 3.53 25.22
C GLY A 291 13.17 3.54 26.70
N VAL A 292 13.09 4.71 27.30
CA VAL A 292 13.40 5.00 28.70
C VAL A 292 12.23 5.74 29.33
N ILE A 293 11.92 5.40 30.57
CA ILE A 293 11.03 6.14 31.45
C ILE A 293 11.83 6.74 32.60
N THR A 294 11.63 8.02 32.87
CA THR A 294 12.25 8.72 34.01
C THR A 294 11.33 8.69 35.22
N ILE A 295 11.77 8.01 36.27
CA ILE A 295 11.05 7.88 37.54
C ILE A 295 11.41 9.07 38.44
N PRO A 296 10.43 9.86 38.93
CA PRO A 296 10.72 11.10 39.64
C PRO A 296 11.13 10.91 41.10
N LYS A 297 10.70 9.83 41.75
CA LYS A 297 10.97 9.53 43.17
C LYS A 297 11.12 8.04 43.39
N ASP A 298 12.00 7.65 44.31
CA ASP A 298 12.11 6.29 44.83
C ASP A 298 10.78 5.79 45.40
N GLY A 299 10.44 4.52 45.15
CA GLY A 299 9.34 3.82 45.85
C GLY A 299 8.64 2.75 45.01
N GLU A 300 7.52 2.23 45.53
CA GLU A 300 6.67 1.26 44.82
C GLU A 300 5.79 1.98 43.80
N TYR A 301 5.87 1.55 42.55
CA TYR A 301 4.99 1.98 41.46
C TYR A 301 4.09 0.83 41.03
N THR A 302 2.81 1.14 40.82
CA THR A 302 1.87 0.28 40.10
C THR A 302 1.73 0.78 38.68
N PHE A 303 2.02 -0.07 37.70
CA PHE A 303 1.74 0.18 36.28
C PHE A 303 0.44 -0.50 35.88
N TYR A 304 -0.28 0.11 34.94
CA TYR A 304 -1.52 -0.43 34.38
C TYR A 304 -1.48 -0.40 32.86
N THR A 305 -2.10 -1.39 32.24
CA THR A 305 -2.45 -1.38 30.81
C THR A 305 -3.94 -1.61 30.65
N ASP A 306 -4.62 -0.70 29.97
CA ASP A 306 -6.00 -0.90 29.50
C ASP A 306 -5.92 -1.22 28.01
N SER A 307 -6.32 -2.43 27.59
CA SER A 307 -6.25 -2.82 26.17
C SER A 307 -7.42 -3.66 25.71
N ASP A 308 -7.85 -3.44 24.46
CA ASP A 308 -8.64 -4.37 23.65
C ASP A 308 -7.66 -5.32 22.96
N ASP A 309 -7.78 -6.61 23.22
CA ASP A 309 -6.78 -7.64 22.99
C ASP A 309 -5.41 -7.38 23.69
N GLY A 310 -4.35 -8.05 23.23
CA GLY A 310 -3.17 -8.30 24.05
C GLY A 310 -2.26 -7.10 24.27
N SER A 311 -1.88 -6.83 25.53
CA SER A 311 -0.77 -5.91 25.86
C SER A 311 0.16 -6.45 26.95
N ARG A 312 1.42 -6.00 26.95
CA ARG A 312 2.42 -6.37 27.96
C ARG A 312 3.40 -5.24 28.19
N LEU A 313 3.66 -4.91 29.45
CA LEU A 313 4.54 -3.81 29.86
C LEU A 313 5.77 -4.33 30.59
N PHE A 314 6.93 -3.78 30.25
CA PHE A 314 8.24 -4.12 30.80
C PHE A 314 8.92 -2.88 31.40
N ILE A 315 9.58 -3.09 32.55
CA ILE A 315 10.50 -2.12 33.15
C ILE A 315 11.82 -2.84 33.43
N ASN A 316 12.93 -2.33 32.90
CA ASN A 316 14.26 -2.97 32.97
C ASN A 316 14.20 -4.45 32.56
N GLU A 317 13.55 -4.71 31.42
CA GLU A 317 13.34 -6.05 30.83
C GLU A 317 12.46 -7.01 31.66
N LYS A 318 12.10 -6.64 32.89
CA LYS A 318 11.17 -7.39 33.72
C LYS A 318 9.74 -7.10 33.29
N ARG A 319 8.98 -8.15 32.96
CA ARG A 319 7.54 -8.08 32.70
C ARG A 319 6.81 -7.66 33.98
N ILE A 320 6.15 -6.50 33.93
CA ILE A 320 5.40 -5.93 35.06
C ILE A 320 3.91 -6.18 34.89
N VAL A 321 3.36 -5.89 33.71
CA VAL A 321 1.95 -6.11 33.39
C VAL A 321 1.86 -7.11 32.24
N ASP A 322 0.94 -8.07 32.35
CA ASP A 322 0.65 -9.04 31.29
C ASP A 322 -0.87 -9.11 31.09
N ASN A 323 -1.32 -8.62 29.95
CA ASN A 323 -2.71 -8.58 29.51
C ASN A 323 -2.82 -9.26 28.14
N ASP A 324 -2.21 -10.44 27.98
CA ASP A 324 -2.11 -11.15 26.70
C ASP A 324 -3.41 -11.90 26.34
N GLY A 325 -3.60 -12.18 25.04
CA GLY A 325 -4.75 -12.90 24.49
C GLY A 325 -5.78 -12.02 23.77
N VAL A 326 -6.78 -12.67 23.16
CA VAL A 326 -7.90 -12.00 22.49
C VAL A 326 -9.04 -11.81 23.50
N HIS A 327 -9.47 -10.57 23.72
CA HIS A 327 -10.45 -10.19 24.72
C HIS A 327 -10.98 -8.76 24.50
N PRO A 328 -12.20 -8.43 24.95
CA PRO A 328 -12.70 -7.05 24.96
C PRO A 328 -11.81 -6.13 25.83
N PRO A 329 -12.01 -4.79 25.80
CA PRO A 329 -11.22 -3.86 26.60
C PRO A 329 -11.19 -4.24 28.08
N GLN A 330 -10.00 -4.52 28.61
CA GLN A 330 -9.79 -4.85 30.03
C GLN A 330 -8.52 -4.17 30.59
N SER A 331 -8.52 -3.95 31.90
CA SER A 331 -7.39 -3.37 32.64
C SER A 331 -6.62 -4.45 33.40
N ARG A 332 -5.29 -4.44 33.31
CA ARG A 332 -4.38 -5.23 34.15
C ARG A 332 -3.37 -4.32 34.82
N GLU A 333 -2.85 -4.76 35.96
CA GLU A 333 -1.86 -4.01 36.73
C GLU A 333 -0.70 -4.90 37.19
N GLY A 334 0.39 -4.24 37.56
CA GLY A 334 1.56 -4.88 38.14
C GLY A 334 2.41 -3.90 38.90
N LYS A 335 3.11 -4.38 39.93
CA LYS A 335 3.87 -3.55 40.87
C LYS A 335 5.37 -3.79 40.76
N VAL A 336 6.15 -2.73 40.95
CA VAL A 336 7.61 -2.78 40.99
C VAL A 336 8.16 -1.64 41.84
N THR A 337 9.19 -1.93 42.64
CA THR A 337 9.96 -0.90 43.37
C THR A 337 11.04 -0.36 42.47
N LEU A 338 11.07 0.97 42.28
CA LEU A 338 12.01 1.67 41.40
C LEU A 338 12.77 2.75 42.16
N LYS A 339 13.97 3.05 41.67
CA LYS A 339 14.76 4.21 42.10
C LYS A 339 14.39 5.42 41.25
N ALA A 340 14.61 6.62 41.76
CA ALA A 340 14.53 7.83 40.95
C ALA A 340 15.61 7.77 39.86
N GLY A 341 15.27 8.20 38.64
CA GLY A 341 16.16 8.17 37.49
C GLY A 341 15.62 7.38 36.30
N GLU A 342 16.51 7.07 35.38
CA GLU A 342 16.17 6.43 34.10
C GLU A 342 16.04 4.91 34.25
N HIS A 343 14.97 4.37 33.65
CA HIS A 343 14.73 2.94 33.56
C HIS A 343 14.32 2.55 32.15
N ALA A 344 14.76 1.38 31.66
CA ALA A 344 14.33 0.91 30.35
C ALA A 344 12.82 0.62 30.36
N PHE A 345 12.12 1.10 29.35
CA PHE A 345 10.68 0.94 29.18
C PHE A 345 10.37 0.13 27.91
N GLY A 346 9.44 -0.80 28.03
CA GLY A 346 8.89 -1.53 26.89
C GLY A 346 7.39 -1.73 27.01
N LEU A 347 6.67 -1.63 25.90
CA LEU A 347 5.27 -2.03 25.80
C LEU A 347 5.03 -2.74 24.47
N ASP A 348 4.49 -3.94 24.51
CA ASP A 348 4.02 -4.67 23.32
C ASP A 348 2.49 -4.73 23.33
N TYR A 349 1.87 -4.59 22.16
CA TYR A 349 0.43 -4.58 21.96
C TYR A 349 0.05 -5.26 20.64
N PHE A 350 -1.09 -5.95 20.58
CA PHE A 350 -1.74 -6.30 19.32
C PHE A 350 -3.25 -6.09 19.40
N ASP A 351 -3.84 -5.74 18.26
CA ASP A 351 -5.27 -5.87 17.99
C ASP A 351 -5.45 -7.15 17.15
N GLY A 352 -6.29 -8.07 17.63
CA GLY A 352 -6.70 -9.29 16.93
C GLY A 352 -7.79 -9.01 15.90
N GLY A 353 -8.52 -7.90 16.06
CA GLY A 353 -9.45 -7.32 15.10
C GLY A 353 -10.78 -6.94 15.74
N GLY A 354 -11.31 -5.77 15.39
CA GLY A 354 -12.58 -5.27 15.91
C GLY A 354 -12.44 -3.82 16.36
N GLY A 355 -12.78 -3.57 17.63
CA GLY A 355 -12.36 -2.34 18.32
C GLY A 355 -10.87 -2.39 18.65
N ALA A 356 -10.27 -1.24 18.97
CA ALA A 356 -8.89 -1.19 19.45
C ALA A 356 -8.78 -0.12 20.53
N GLU A 357 -8.24 -0.50 21.69
CA GLU A 357 -7.96 0.39 22.81
C GLU A 357 -6.57 0.07 23.39
N LEU A 358 -5.82 1.11 23.75
CA LEU A 358 -4.55 0.99 24.46
C LEU A 358 -4.30 2.24 25.30
N LYS A 359 -4.12 2.05 26.61
CA LYS A 359 -3.63 3.07 27.55
C LYS A 359 -2.56 2.48 28.46
N ALA A 360 -1.52 3.26 28.76
CA ALA A 360 -0.49 2.93 29.73
C ALA A 360 -0.53 3.94 30.89
N GLN A 361 -0.73 3.46 32.11
CA GLN A 361 -0.93 4.30 33.29
C GLN A 361 0.00 3.89 34.42
N TRP A 362 0.19 4.78 35.40
CA TRP A 362 0.96 4.51 36.60
C TRP A 362 0.34 5.14 37.85
N LYS A 363 0.72 4.63 39.01
CA LYS A 363 0.48 5.20 40.34
C LYS A 363 1.75 4.99 41.15
N GLY A 364 2.15 5.97 41.95
CA GLY A 364 3.40 5.90 42.72
C GLY A 364 3.49 6.97 43.81
N PRO A 365 4.67 7.12 44.46
CA PRO A 365 4.87 8.07 45.54
C PRO A 365 4.58 9.52 45.11
N GLY A 366 3.48 10.09 45.62
CA GLY A 366 3.03 11.44 45.24
C GLY A 366 2.37 11.54 43.86
N ILE A 367 2.06 10.40 43.21
CA ILE A 367 1.43 10.32 41.89
C ILE A 367 0.16 9.48 42.01
N GLY A 368 -1.02 10.11 41.86
CA GLY A 368 -2.29 9.40 41.72
C GLY A 368 -2.37 8.62 40.40
N LYS A 369 -3.26 7.62 40.30
CA LYS A 369 -3.44 6.83 39.07
C LYS A 369 -3.75 7.75 37.89
N GLN A 370 -2.87 7.78 36.91
CA GLN A 370 -3.00 8.61 35.71
C GLN A 370 -2.24 7.97 34.54
N GLU A 371 -2.56 8.38 33.31
CA GLU A 371 -1.74 8.03 32.14
C GLU A 371 -0.30 8.52 32.32
N ILE A 372 0.67 7.72 31.89
CA ILE A 372 2.08 8.09 32.04
C ILE A 372 2.35 9.33 31.19
N PRO A 373 2.81 10.45 31.77
CA PRO A 373 3.03 11.68 31.02
C PRO A 373 4.11 11.49 29.93
N ALA A 374 3.86 11.96 28.71
CA ALA A 374 4.85 11.91 27.62
C ALA A 374 6.20 12.56 27.97
N SER A 375 6.22 13.51 28.90
CA SER A 375 7.42 14.22 29.37
C SER A 375 8.42 13.31 30.09
N VAL A 376 8.00 12.14 30.57
CA VAL A 376 8.91 11.19 31.24
C VAL A 376 9.49 10.15 30.29
N PHE A 377 9.10 10.14 29.01
CA PHE A 377 9.64 9.21 28.02
C PHE A 377 10.78 9.80 27.20
N SER A 378 11.82 9.01 26.97
CA SER A 378 12.90 9.32 26.04
C SER A 378 13.47 8.07 25.37
N HIS A 379 14.28 8.24 24.33
CA HIS A 379 15.01 7.16 23.66
C HIS A 379 16.36 7.69 23.16
N ASP A 380 17.32 6.80 22.93
CA ASP A 380 18.56 7.14 22.24
C ASP A 380 18.33 7.09 20.73
N GLY A 381 18.74 8.13 20.01
CA GLY A 381 18.55 8.21 18.57
C GLY A 381 19.39 9.29 17.89
N GLN A 382 19.48 9.22 16.56
CA GLN A 382 20.14 10.26 15.76
C GLN A 382 19.13 11.37 15.44
N PRO A 383 19.38 12.63 15.82
CA PRO A 383 18.46 13.72 15.54
C PRO A 383 18.56 14.15 14.07
N MET A 384 17.43 14.22 13.37
CA MET A 384 17.36 14.84 12.05
C MET A 384 17.31 16.36 12.21
N ARG A 385 18.39 17.04 11.80
CA ARG A 385 18.51 18.50 11.84
C ARG A 385 18.63 19.07 10.43
N PRO A 386 17.98 20.20 10.12
CA PRO A 386 18.12 20.82 8.82
C PRO A 386 19.58 21.02 8.39
N VAL A 387 19.86 20.84 7.11
CA VAL A 387 21.24 21.01 6.61
C VAL A 387 21.65 22.48 6.72
N GLY A 388 22.82 22.73 7.31
CA GLY A 388 23.30 24.10 7.58
C GLY A 388 22.51 24.82 8.68
N ASP A 389 21.88 24.07 9.58
CA ASP A 389 21.21 24.61 10.75
C ASP A 389 22.19 25.38 11.64
N VAL A 390 21.77 26.57 12.05
CA VAL A 390 22.50 27.45 12.95
C VAL A 390 21.51 28.03 13.97
N PRO A 391 21.89 28.20 15.24
CA PRO A 391 21.03 28.85 16.22
C PRO A 391 20.51 30.19 15.68
N PHE A 392 19.19 30.35 15.67
CA PHE A 392 18.55 31.55 15.14
C PHE A 392 17.47 32.04 16.11
N ALA A 393 17.65 33.26 16.58
CA ALA A 393 16.63 33.99 17.34
C ALA A 393 16.10 35.14 16.48
N VAL A 394 14.79 35.35 16.52
CA VAL A 394 14.18 36.48 15.80
C VAL A 394 14.57 37.78 16.49
N ASP A 395 15.36 38.59 15.79
CA ASP A 395 15.58 40.01 16.07
C ASP A 395 14.35 40.82 15.59
N THR A 396 13.65 41.45 16.54
CA THR A 396 12.41 42.18 16.28
C THR A 396 12.62 43.46 15.49
N THR A 397 13.78 44.12 15.64
CA THR A 397 14.14 45.31 14.86
C THR A 397 14.36 44.94 13.41
N LYS A 398 15.11 43.85 13.15
CA LYS A 398 15.29 43.33 11.78
C LYS A 398 13.99 42.81 11.19
N ALA A 399 13.12 42.20 11.99
CA ALA A 399 11.80 41.75 11.51
C ALA A 399 10.92 42.94 11.10
N ALA A 400 10.93 44.04 11.86
CA ALA A 400 10.21 45.27 11.48
C ALA A 400 10.76 45.85 10.17
N ARG A 401 12.10 45.94 10.04
CA ARG A 401 12.75 46.36 8.79
C ARG A 401 12.43 45.42 7.62
N GLY A 402 12.38 44.11 7.87
CA GLY A 402 12.00 43.10 6.90
C GLY A 402 10.57 43.27 6.41
N LYS A 403 9.62 43.66 7.29
CA LYS A 403 8.24 43.98 6.90
C LYS A 403 8.18 45.14 5.92
N GLU A 404 9.01 46.17 6.11
CA GLU A 404 9.14 47.31 5.17
C GLU A 404 9.67 46.85 3.81
N PHE A 405 10.76 46.08 3.79
CA PHE A 405 11.29 45.50 2.54
C PHE A 405 10.27 44.59 1.86
N PHE A 406 9.49 43.82 2.62
CA PHE A 406 8.46 42.93 2.08
C PHE A 406 7.35 43.71 1.36
N ALA A 407 7.00 44.89 1.86
CA ALA A 407 6.06 45.80 1.21
C ALA A 407 6.67 46.49 -0.03
N SER A 408 7.89 47.03 0.09
CA SER A 408 8.53 47.86 -0.94
C SER A 408 9.03 47.06 -2.14
N LEU A 409 9.51 45.83 -1.93
CA LEU A 409 9.97 44.91 -2.98
C LEU A 409 8.83 44.13 -3.64
N GLY A 410 7.57 44.43 -3.28
CA GLY A 410 6.38 43.84 -3.90
C GLY A 410 6.04 42.41 -3.48
N CYS A 411 6.76 41.82 -2.51
CA CYS A 411 6.52 40.45 -2.03
C CYS A 411 5.04 40.24 -1.61
N ALA A 412 4.45 41.25 -0.98
CA ALA A 412 3.05 41.26 -0.54
C ALA A 412 2.01 41.25 -1.68
N GLY A 413 2.42 41.51 -2.93
CA GLY A 413 1.52 41.38 -4.08
C GLY A 413 1.13 39.92 -4.37
N CYS A 414 2.02 38.98 -4.02
CA CYS A 414 1.81 37.56 -4.26
C CYS A 414 1.62 36.76 -2.95
N HIS A 415 2.40 37.06 -1.91
CA HIS A 415 2.43 36.30 -0.66
C HIS A 415 1.50 36.88 0.41
N GLN A 416 0.65 36.04 0.98
CA GLN A 416 -0.16 36.37 2.17
C GLN A 416 0.64 36.06 3.45
N THR A 417 0.55 36.93 4.46
CA THR A 417 1.31 36.87 5.73
C THR A 417 0.46 36.49 6.95
N GLY A 418 -0.64 35.77 6.73
CA GLY A 418 -1.61 35.43 7.79
C GLY A 418 -2.71 36.50 7.98
N PRO A 419 -3.27 36.65 9.20
CA PRO A 419 -4.37 37.58 9.48
C PRO A 419 -3.99 39.05 9.24
N GLU A 420 -2.77 39.43 9.63
CA GLU A 420 -2.23 40.76 9.35
C GLU A 420 -1.61 40.78 7.95
N ARG A 421 -2.35 41.32 6.98
CA ARG A 421 -1.85 41.48 5.61
C ARG A 421 -0.91 42.68 5.52
N VAL A 422 0.27 42.46 4.97
CA VAL A 422 1.13 43.55 4.49
C VAL A 422 0.57 44.05 3.16
N ALA A 423 0.48 45.37 2.97
CA ALA A 423 0.12 45.96 1.69
C ALA A 423 1.36 46.07 0.79
N SER A 424 1.22 45.71 -0.49
CA SER A 424 2.29 45.91 -1.46
C SER A 424 2.40 47.39 -1.84
N ALA A 425 3.60 47.96 -1.78
CA ALA A 425 3.87 49.32 -2.24
C ALA A 425 4.23 49.38 -3.73
N GLN A 426 4.55 48.23 -4.33
CA GLN A 426 4.91 48.14 -5.74
C GLN A 426 3.65 48.24 -6.61
N LYS A 427 3.67 49.15 -7.60
CA LYS A 427 2.60 49.31 -8.59
C LYS A 427 3.17 49.15 -10.00
N ALA A 428 2.40 48.53 -10.89
CA ALA A 428 2.69 48.46 -12.32
C ALA A 428 1.49 48.98 -13.13
N PRO A 429 1.68 49.37 -14.41
CA PRO A 429 0.58 49.76 -15.27
C PRO A 429 -0.49 48.67 -15.35
N ALA A 430 -1.76 49.07 -15.40
CA ALA A 430 -2.86 48.14 -15.63
C ALA A 430 -2.65 47.35 -16.93
N PHE A 431 -3.17 46.13 -16.98
CA PHE A 431 -2.92 45.17 -18.07
C PHE A 431 -3.29 45.75 -19.45
N ASN A 432 -4.42 46.45 -19.53
CA ASN A 432 -4.91 47.14 -20.73
C ASN A 432 -4.04 48.35 -21.14
N LEU A 433 -3.23 48.89 -20.24
CA LEU A 433 -2.36 50.04 -20.47
C LEU A 433 -0.92 49.64 -20.84
N LEU A 434 -0.61 48.34 -20.95
CA LEU A 434 0.72 47.86 -21.34
C LEU A 434 1.00 48.18 -22.81
N LYS A 435 1.95 49.09 -23.06
CA LYS A 435 2.37 49.52 -24.41
C LYS A 435 3.73 48.97 -24.80
N ASP A 436 4.72 49.03 -23.90
CA ASP A 436 6.05 48.47 -24.15
C ASP A 436 6.13 47.01 -23.69
N LEU A 437 6.21 46.09 -24.66
CA LEU A 437 6.33 44.64 -24.43
C LEU A 437 7.79 44.15 -24.46
N ASN A 438 8.74 45.05 -24.68
CA ASN A 438 10.17 44.77 -24.66
C ASN A 438 10.87 45.29 -23.39
N GLY A 439 10.20 46.11 -22.58
CA GLY A 439 10.67 46.64 -21.30
C GLY A 439 10.21 45.84 -20.06
N GLY A 440 10.57 46.36 -18.87
CA GLY A 440 10.19 45.79 -17.57
C GLY A 440 10.68 44.35 -17.38
N CYS A 441 9.80 43.47 -16.88
CA CYS A 441 10.12 42.04 -16.65
C CYS A 441 10.39 41.27 -17.96
N LEU A 442 9.93 41.78 -19.11
CA LEU A 442 10.11 41.13 -20.42
C LEU A 442 11.37 41.61 -21.14
N ALA A 443 12.15 42.52 -20.56
CA ALA A 443 13.45 42.91 -21.11
C ALA A 443 14.48 41.78 -20.97
N GLY A 444 15.53 41.83 -21.79
CA GLY A 444 16.69 40.92 -21.63
C GLY A 444 17.41 41.16 -20.30
N ALA A 445 17.45 42.41 -19.84
CA ALA A 445 17.85 42.81 -18.51
C ALA A 445 16.73 43.67 -17.88
N PRO A 446 16.05 43.18 -16.82
CA PRO A 446 14.95 43.91 -16.19
C PRO A 446 15.39 45.25 -15.59
N THR A 447 14.48 46.22 -15.58
CA THR A 447 14.73 47.54 -14.97
C THR A 447 14.84 47.46 -13.44
N LYS A 448 15.37 48.50 -12.80
CA LYS A 448 15.53 48.55 -11.33
C LYS A 448 14.22 48.39 -10.54
N THR A 449 13.09 48.71 -11.15
CA THR A 449 11.76 48.65 -10.53
C THR A 449 10.99 47.36 -10.84
N ALA A 450 11.50 46.53 -11.75
CA ALA A 450 10.88 45.28 -12.17
C ALA A 450 11.59 44.08 -11.54
N PRO A 451 10.86 43.10 -10.97
CA PRO A 451 11.47 41.88 -10.46
C PRO A 451 12.06 41.06 -11.62
N LYS A 452 13.18 40.38 -11.36
CA LYS A 452 13.86 39.58 -12.38
C LYS A 452 13.28 38.16 -12.43
N PHE A 453 12.42 37.93 -13.42
CA PHE A 453 12.03 36.59 -13.82
C PHE A 453 13.04 35.99 -14.81
N TYR A 454 13.21 34.67 -14.74
CA TYR A 454 14.19 33.93 -15.54
C TYR A 454 13.52 33.26 -16.75
N PHE A 455 12.91 34.08 -17.62
CA PHE A 455 12.24 33.58 -18.82
C PHE A 455 13.24 33.07 -19.85
N SER A 456 12.95 31.90 -20.41
CA SER A 456 13.54 31.47 -21.67
C SER A 456 13.05 32.35 -22.83
N ASP A 457 13.75 32.29 -23.96
CA ASP A 457 13.36 33.08 -25.14
C ASP A 457 12.00 32.66 -25.70
N ALA A 458 11.68 31.38 -25.62
CA ALA A 458 10.37 30.84 -26.02
C ALA A 458 9.24 31.39 -25.13
N GLU A 459 9.45 31.45 -23.82
CA GLU A 459 8.46 31.98 -22.88
C GLU A 459 8.28 33.49 -23.01
N ARG A 460 9.40 34.22 -23.16
CA ARG A 460 9.35 35.67 -23.39
C ARG A 460 8.59 35.98 -24.68
N THR A 461 8.83 35.20 -25.73
CA THR A 461 8.09 35.31 -27.00
C THR A 461 6.60 35.03 -26.79
N ALA A 462 6.25 33.92 -26.14
CA ALA A 462 4.86 33.55 -25.87
C ALA A 462 4.13 34.64 -25.07
N LEU A 463 4.74 35.16 -24.00
CA LEU A 463 4.20 36.26 -23.20
C LEU A 463 3.97 37.51 -24.03
N ARG A 464 4.95 37.92 -24.85
CA ARG A 464 4.83 39.09 -25.74
C ARG A 464 3.72 38.92 -26.75
N THR A 465 3.62 37.75 -27.40
CA THR A 465 2.57 37.45 -28.36
C THR A 465 1.19 37.53 -27.72
N THR A 466 0.99 36.91 -26.55
CA THR A 466 -0.30 36.99 -25.83
C THR A 466 -0.63 38.41 -25.40
N LEU A 467 0.35 39.19 -24.92
CA LEU A 467 0.15 40.57 -24.51
C LEU A 467 -0.09 41.54 -25.68
N ALA A 468 0.44 41.25 -26.87
CA ALA A 468 0.13 41.99 -28.08
C ALA A 468 -1.36 41.87 -28.46
N SER A 469 -1.98 40.73 -28.15
CA SER A 469 -3.41 40.46 -28.35
C SER A 469 -4.22 40.53 -27.05
N LYS A 470 -3.78 41.34 -26.07
CA LYS A 470 -4.38 41.42 -24.72
C LYS A 470 -5.88 41.71 -24.68
N ASP A 471 -6.44 42.40 -25.68
CA ASP A 471 -7.88 42.71 -25.72
C ASP A 471 -8.72 41.43 -25.85
N ALA A 472 -8.18 40.40 -26.51
CA ALA A 472 -8.84 39.09 -26.61
C ALA A 472 -9.01 38.42 -25.23
N LEU A 473 -8.21 38.80 -24.22
CA LEU A 473 -8.31 38.24 -22.86
C LEU A 473 -9.59 38.69 -22.13
N SER A 474 -10.26 39.74 -22.61
CA SER A 474 -11.52 40.21 -22.04
C SER A 474 -12.70 39.29 -22.35
N SER A 475 -12.62 38.52 -23.45
CA SER A 475 -13.62 37.54 -23.83
C SER A 475 -13.54 36.29 -22.97
N ALA A 476 -14.69 35.76 -22.54
CA ALA A 476 -14.75 34.51 -21.80
C ALA A 476 -14.32 33.33 -22.68
N LEU A 477 -13.63 32.35 -22.08
CA LEU A 477 -13.34 31.09 -22.76
C LEU A 477 -14.60 30.24 -22.93
N GLU A 478 -14.65 29.51 -24.04
CA GLU A 478 -15.58 28.40 -24.25
C GLU A 478 -15.44 27.33 -23.16
N THR A 479 -16.53 26.63 -22.84
CA THR A 479 -16.56 25.62 -21.76
C THR A 479 -15.50 24.54 -21.93
N LYS A 480 -15.30 24.05 -23.16
CA LYS A 480 -14.25 23.07 -23.46
C LYS A 480 -12.85 23.62 -23.20
N ALA A 481 -12.57 24.85 -23.61
CA ALA A 481 -11.27 25.47 -23.40
C ALA A 481 -10.98 25.71 -21.90
N LYS A 482 -12.00 26.09 -21.11
CA LYS A 482 -11.90 26.19 -19.64
C LYS A 482 -11.58 24.84 -18.99
N LEU A 483 -12.24 23.78 -19.45
CA LEU A 483 -12.01 22.42 -18.98
C LEU A 483 -10.56 21.98 -19.28
N ASP A 484 -10.16 22.04 -20.55
CA ASP A 484 -8.81 21.64 -21.00
C ASP A 484 -7.72 22.43 -20.25
N ARG A 485 -7.92 23.74 -20.05
CA ARG A 485 -7.02 24.61 -19.29
C ARG A 485 -6.87 24.15 -17.84
N THR A 486 -7.97 23.85 -17.16
CA THR A 486 -7.93 23.42 -15.76
C THR A 486 -7.22 22.06 -15.63
N LEU A 487 -7.51 21.10 -16.53
CA LEU A 487 -6.85 19.79 -16.54
C LEU A 487 -5.33 19.91 -16.75
N ALA A 488 -4.88 20.83 -17.61
CA ALA A 488 -3.47 21.11 -17.83
C ALA A 488 -2.84 21.80 -16.59
N GLN A 489 -3.49 22.81 -16.02
CA GLN A 489 -2.98 23.56 -14.87
C GLN A 489 -2.77 22.70 -13.62
N LEU A 490 -3.66 21.72 -13.40
CA LEU A 490 -3.62 20.76 -12.30
C LEU A 490 -2.89 19.45 -12.67
N ASN A 491 -2.35 19.35 -13.88
CA ASN A 491 -1.61 18.21 -14.39
C ASN A 491 -2.40 16.88 -14.35
N CYS A 492 -3.73 16.93 -14.54
CA CYS A 492 -4.58 15.74 -14.51
C CYS A 492 -4.19 14.73 -15.61
N LEU A 493 -3.70 15.22 -16.76
CA LEU A 493 -3.35 14.40 -17.91
C LEU A 493 -2.01 13.66 -17.77
N ALA A 494 -1.24 13.89 -16.69
CA ALA A 494 -0.06 13.06 -16.38
C ALA A 494 -0.44 11.66 -15.90
N CYS A 495 -1.63 11.50 -15.32
CA CYS A 495 -2.17 10.23 -14.87
C CYS A 495 -3.26 9.71 -15.79
N HIS A 496 -4.11 10.61 -16.25
CA HIS A 496 -5.31 10.28 -17.00
C HIS A 496 -5.13 10.56 -18.49
N GLN A 497 -5.73 9.72 -19.33
CA GLN A 497 -5.88 10.05 -20.75
C GLN A 497 -7.27 10.65 -21.01
N ARG A 498 -7.36 11.62 -21.92
CA ARG A 498 -8.61 12.18 -22.45
C ARG A 498 -8.45 12.44 -23.95
N ASP A 499 -9.41 11.96 -24.75
CA ASP A 499 -9.46 12.14 -26.20
C ASP A 499 -8.15 11.76 -26.90
N GLY A 500 -7.55 10.64 -26.49
CA GLY A 500 -6.27 10.16 -27.00
C GLY A 500 -5.02 10.82 -26.40
N LYS A 501 -5.16 11.89 -25.60
CA LYS A 501 -4.05 12.68 -25.04
C LYS A 501 -3.81 12.39 -23.56
N GLY A 502 -2.55 12.41 -23.13
CA GLY A 502 -2.16 12.19 -21.73
C GLY A 502 -1.93 10.72 -21.39
N GLY A 503 -1.99 10.41 -20.10
CA GLY A 503 -1.59 9.14 -19.50
C GLY A 503 -0.14 9.18 -18.98
N PRO A 504 0.27 8.20 -18.16
CA PRO A 504 1.62 8.14 -17.60
C PRO A 504 2.67 8.08 -18.72
N ALA A 505 3.65 8.97 -18.64
CA ALA A 505 4.79 8.96 -19.55
C ALA A 505 5.57 7.63 -19.46
N ALA A 506 6.33 7.30 -20.52
CA ALA A 506 7.20 6.13 -20.54
C ALA A 506 8.10 6.08 -19.29
N GLY A 507 8.24 4.90 -18.68
CA GLY A 507 8.96 4.70 -17.41
C GLY A 507 8.21 5.13 -16.15
N ARG A 508 7.24 6.07 -16.22
CA ARG A 508 6.40 6.43 -15.06
C ARG A 508 5.31 5.40 -14.77
N GLY A 509 4.81 4.72 -15.80
CA GLY A 509 3.81 3.66 -15.66
C GLY A 509 4.20 2.60 -14.61
N GLU A 510 5.49 2.27 -14.53
CA GLU A 510 6.03 1.25 -13.62
C GLU A 510 5.94 1.60 -12.12
N TYR A 511 5.63 2.86 -11.80
CA TYR A 511 5.38 3.30 -10.42
C TYR A 511 3.90 3.21 -10.02
N PHE A 512 3.00 2.99 -10.99
CA PHE A 512 1.61 2.68 -10.73
C PHE A 512 1.50 1.19 -10.42
N ASN A 513 1.34 0.87 -9.13
CA ASN A 513 1.32 -0.50 -8.62
C ASN A 513 -0.06 -0.85 -8.05
N PRO A 514 -0.48 -2.13 -8.14
CA PRO A 514 -1.65 -2.58 -7.43
C PRO A 514 -1.35 -2.66 -5.92
N ALA A 515 -2.33 -2.31 -5.08
CA ALA A 515 -2.23 -2.40 -3.61
C ALA A 515 -2.35 -3.84 -3.09
N ILE A 516 -2.80 -4.76 -3.95
CA ILE A 516 -2.95 -6.19 -3.67
C ILE A 516 -2.44 -6.98 -4.88
N GLU A 517 -1.99 -8.21 -4.67
CA GLU A 517 -1.66 -9.11 -5.78
C GLU A 517 -2.95 -9.52 -6.52
N ALA A 518 -3.34 -8.72 -7.52
CA ALA A 518 -4.47 -8.99 -8.40
C ALA A 518 -4.03 -8.83 -9.85
N ASP A 519 -4.19 -9.88 -10.65
CA ASP A 519 -3.96 -9.82 -12.10
C ASP A 519 -5.11 -9.09 -12.81
N LEU A 520 -5.08 -7.76 -12.69
CA LEU A 520 -5.99 -6.85 -13.40
C LEU A 520 -5.29 -6.12 -14.56
N GLY A 521 -3.99 -6.35 -14.76
CA GLY A 521 -3.18 -5.64 -15.74
C GLY A 521 -3.23 -4.11 -15.57
N ASP A 522 -3.11 -3.38 -16.67
CA ASP A 522 -3.15 -1.91 -16.68
C ASP A 522 -4.45 -1.35 -16.11
N GLU A 523 -5.57 -2.09 -16.21
CA GLU A 523 -6.83 -1.67 -15.62
C GLU A 523 -6.83 -1.62 -14.09
N GLY A 524 -5.96 -2.44 -13.49
CA GLY A 524 -5.77 -2.56 -12.04
C GLY A 524 -4.81 -1.53 -11.46
N ARG A 525 -3.92 -0.96 -12.29
CA ARG A 525 -2.84 -0.08 -11.83
C ARG A 525 -2.91 1.34 -12.39
N ILE A 526 -3.37 1.54 -13.63
CA ILE A 526 -3.43 2.85 -14.29
C ILE A 526 -4.77 3.55 -14.00
N PRO A 527 -4.77 4.86 -13.66
CA PRO A 527 -5.98 5.63 -13.47
C PRO A 527 -6.91 5.61 -14.70
N PRO A 528 -8.24 5.69 -14.51
CA PRO A 528 -9.21 5.57 -15.60
C PRO A 528 -9.14 6.74 -16.59
N HIS A 529 -9.51 6.50 -17.85
CA HIS A 529 -9.65 7.58 -18.85
C HIS A 529 -10.74 8.58 -18.45
N LEU A 530 -10.52 9.85 -18.80
CA LEU A 530 -11.45 10.96 -18.59
C LEU A 530 -12.29 11.27 -19.85
N THR A 531 -12.07 10.58 -20.98
CA THR A 531 -12.91 10.70 -22.18
C THR A 531 -14.37 10.36 -21.85
N GLY A 532 -15.29 11.26 -22.16
CA GLY A 532 -16.73 11.04 -21.93
C GLY A 532 -17.13 10.93 -20.46
N VAL A 533 -16.28 11.32 -19.52
CA VAL A 533 -16.54 11.13 -18.08
C VAL A 533 -17.80 11.86 -17.60
N GLY A 534 -18.14 13.00 -18.22
CA GLY A 534 -19.34 13.78 -17.89
C GLY A 534 -20.66 13.13 -18.28
N ASN A 535 -20.67 12.23 -19.26
CA ASN A 535 -21.86 11.40 -19.56
C ASN A 535 -21.84 10.03 -18.86
N LYS A 536 -20.67 9.65 -18.33
CA LYS A 536 -20.46 8.40 -17.60
C LYS A 536 -20.85 8.49 -16.15
N LEU A 537 -20.33 9.49 -15.45
CA LEU A 537 -20.46 9.62 -14.00
C LEU A 537 -21.58 10.60 -13.66
N ARG A 538 -22.33 10.28 -12.60
CA ARG A 538 -23.26 11.21 -11.96
C ARG A 538 -22.50 12.39 -11.36
N ALA A 539 -23.13 13.56 -11.34
CA ALA A 539 -22.53 14.79 -10.82
C ALA A 539 -22.04 14.60 -9.39
N GLU A 540 -22.88 14.05 -8.51
CA GLU A 540 -22.60 13.79 -7.09
C GLU A 540 -21.41 12.84 -6.89
N TRP A 541 -21.17 11.94 -7.85
CA TRP A 541 -20.01 11.06 -7.81
C TRP A 541 -18.72 11.75 -8.27
N LEU A 542 -18.80 12.62 -9.28
CA LEU A 542 -17.68 13.47 -9.67
C LEU A 542 -17.27 14.40 -8.52
N GLU A 543 -18.24 15.01 -7.83
CA GLU A 543 -17.99 15.83 -6.64
C GLU A 543 -17.19 15.07 -5.58
N ARG A 544 -17.68 13.87 -5.25
CA ARG A 544 -17.03 13.01 -4.28
C ARG A 544 -15.60 12.64 -4.66
N THR A 545 -15.39 12.28 -5.93
CA THR A 545 -14.09 11.84 -6.43
C THR A 545 -13.07 12.99 -6.46
N LEU A 546 -13.50 14.19 -6.88
CA LEU A 546 -12.60 15.32 -7.12
C LEU A 546 -12.12 16.02 -5.84
N TRP A 547 -12.95 16.12 -4.79
CA TRP A 547 -12.54 16.82 -3.56
C TRP A 547 -13.05 16.24 -2.22
N GLN A 548 -13.87 15.18 -2.21
CA GLN A 548 -14.33 14.54 -0.96
C GLN A 548 -13.68 13.17 -0.71
N GLY A 549 -12.66 12.81 -1.49
CA GLY A 549 -11.92 11.55 -1.32
C GLY A 549 -12.71 10.28 -1.69
N GLY A 550 -13.68 10.37 -2.61
CA GLY A 550 -14.38 9.19 -3.14
C GLY A 550 -13.43 8.24 -3.88
N ALA A 551 -13.42 6.97 -3.50
CA ALA A 551 -12.61 5.93 -4.13
C ALA A 551 -13.35 4.58 -4.13
N VAL A 552 -13.20 3.81 -5.22
CA VAL A 552 -13.89 2.53 -5.45
C VAL A 552 -12.99 1.43 -5.99
N ARG A 553 -11.69 1.69 -6.05
CA ARG A 553 -10.67 0.76 -6.56
C ARG A 553 -9.74 0.41 -5.41
N PRO A 554 -10.14 -0.50 -4.50
CA PRO A 554 -9.35 -0.84 -3.31
C PRO A 554 -8.02 -1.51 -3.66
N TYR A 555 -7.89 -1.99 -4.89
CA TYR A 555 -6.70 -2.65 -5.42
C TYR A 555 -5.68 -1.70 -6.06
N MET A 556 -5.88 -0.37 -6.06
CA MET A 556 -4.90 0.60 -6.58
C MET A 556 -4.12 1.24 -5.43
N ALA A 557 -2.79 1.20 -5.47
CA ALA A 557 -1.95 1.90 -4.48
C ALA A 557 -1.95 3.42 -4.73
N THR A 558 -1.95 3.82 -6.00
CA THR A 558 -1.99 5.23 -6.39
C THR A 558 -3.32 5.87 -6.04
N ARG A 559 -3.28 7.02 -5.36
CA ARG A 559 -4.45 7.74 -4.86
C ARG A 559 -4.84 8.88 -5.79
N MET A 560 -6.14 9.09 -6.00
CA MET A 560 -6.64 10.27 -6.70
C MET A 560 -6.33 11.53 -5.87
N PRO A 561 -5.53 12.48 -6.38
CA PRO A 561 -5.15 13.66 -5.61
C PRO A 561 -6.34 14.58 -5.33
N GLN A 562 -6.33 15.23 -4.17
CA GLN A 562 -7.36 16.19 -3.75
C GLN A 562 -6.81 17.61 -3.92
N PHE A 563 -7.36 18.33 -4.90
CA PHE A 563 -6.90 19.67 -5.29
C PHE A 563 -7.59 20.80 -4.52
N GLY A 564 -8.57 20.49 -3.67
CA GLY A 564 -9.41 21.45 -2.93
C GLY A 564 -10.60 21.94 -3.77
N GLU A 565 -11.77 22.06 -3.14
CA GLU A 565 -13.05 22.34 -3.81
C GLU A 565 -12.98 23.54 -4.77
N ALA A 566 -12.39 24.65 -4.34
CA ALA A 566 -12.29 25.89 -5.11
C ALA A 566 -11.55 25.73 -6.45
N ASN A 567 -10.70 24.70 -6.60
CA ASN A 567 -9.91 24.46 -7.81
C ASN A 567 -10.55 23.46 -8.78
N VAL A 568 -11.56 22.69 -8.35
CA VAL A 568 -12.10 21.57 -9.15
C VAL A 568 -13.62 21.52 -9.24
N LYS A 569 -14.36 22.29 -8.43
CA LYS A 569 -15.83 22.26 -8.43
C LYS A 569 -16.45 22.53 -9.81
N HIS A 570 -15.90 23.50 -10.54
CA HIS A 570 -16.37 23.85 -11.89
C HIS A 570 -16.15 22.74 -12.93
N LEU A 571 -15.25 21.78 -12.67
CA LEU A 571 -15.02 20.66 -13.57
C LEU A 571 -16.24 19.77 -13.71
N VAL A 572 -17.11 19.67 -12.69
CA VAL A 572 -18.30 18.81 -12.73
C VAL A 572 -19.25 19.25 -13.83
N ALA A 573 -19.62 20.54 -13.83
CA ALA A 573 -20.44 21.14 -14.88
C ALA A 573 -19.71 21.17 -16.23
N GLY A 574 -18.39 21.43 -16.21
CA GLY A 574 -17.56 21.43 -17.41
C GLY A 574 -17.56 20.08 -18.14
N PHE A 575 -17.35 18.98 -17.41
CA PHE A 575 -17.43 17.64 -17.96
C PHE A 575 -18.83 17.32 -18.48
N ALA A 576 -19.87 17.60 -17.70
CA ALA A 576 -21.25 17.33 -18.11
C ALA A 576 -21.62 18.06 -19.42
N ALA A 577 -21.22 19.33 -19.57
CA ALA A 577 -21.49 20.11 -20.77
C ALA A 577 -20.68 19.65 -21.99
N VAL A 578 -19.38 19.34 -21.81
CA VAL A 578 -18.49 18.95 -22.91
C VAL A 578 -18.77 17.52 -23.39
N ASP A 579 -19.13 16.62 -22.47
CA ASP A 579 -19.35 15.21 -22.77
C ASP A 579 -20.83 14.86 -23.05
N ALA A 580 -21.72 15.88 -23.10
CA ALA A 580 -23.15 15.70 -23.33
C ALA A 580 -23.44 14.94 -24.63
N LEU A 581 -24.41 14.03 -24.59
CA LEU A 581 -24.89 13.30 -25.76
C LEU A 581 -26.15 13.95 -26.31
N ALA A 582 -26.36 13.84 -27.62
CA ALA A 582 -27.56 14.35 -28.29
C ALA A 582 -28.86 13.72 -27.76
N SER A 583 -28.80 12.47 -27.30
CA SER A 583 -29.90 11.76 -26.66
C SER A 583 -29.34 10.75 -25.65
N THR A 584 -30.11 10.48 -24.60
CA THR A 584 -29.76 9.53 -23.54
C THR A 584 -30.94 8.64 -23.21
N THR A 585 -30.68 7.36 -22.92
CA THR A 585 -31.71 6.44 -22.43
C THR A 585 -31.98 6.67 -20.94
N PRO A 586 -33.24 6.93 -20.52
CA PRO A 586 -33.57 7.10 -19.11
C PRO A 586 -33.45 5.77 -18.36
N ALA A 587 -33.17 5.85 -17.05
CA ALA A 587 -33.14 4.67 -16.19
C ALA A 587 -34.53 3.98 -16.14
N PRO A 588 -34.58 2.64 -16.06
CA PRO A 588 -35.84 1.93 -15.87
C PRO A 588 -36.45 2.32 -14.52
N ALA A 589 -37.78 2.22 -14.44
CA ALA A 589 -38.49 2.36 -13.17
C ALA A 589 -38.04 1.26 -12.18
N ASP A 590 -38.21 1.52 -10.88
CA ASP A 590 -38.02 0.49 -9.88
C ASP A 590 -39.10 -0.58 -10.02
N ASP A 591 -38.68 -1.82 -10.23
CA ASP A 591 -39.53 -2.99 -10.47
C ASP A 591 -38.89 -4.20 -9.79
N THR A 592 -39.58 -4.72 -8.76
CA THR A 592 -39.09 -5.86 -7.98
C THR A 592 -39.06 -7.16 -8.79
N ALA A 593 -40.00 -7.37 -9.71
CA ALA A 593 -40.00 -8.56 -10.56
C ALA A 593 -38.81 -8.54 -11.53
N LEU A 594 -38.52 -7.37 -12.09
CA LEU A 594 -37.37 -7.16 -12.96
C LEU A 594 -36.04 -7.28 -12.17
N ALA A 595 -35.96 -6.71 -10.95
CA ALA A 595 -34.81 -6.84 -10.07
C ALA A 595 -34.47 -8.30 -9.71
N ARG A 596 -35.47 -9.18 -9.56
CA ARG A 596 -35.22 -10.63 -9.35
C ARG A 596 -34.51 -11.29 -10.53
N GLN A 597 -34.78 -10.84 -11.75
CA GLN A 597 -34.06 -11.34 -12.93
C GLN A 597 -32.64 -10.77 -12.98
N GLY A 598 -32.43 -9.52 -12.56
CA GLY A 598 -31.11 -8.92 -12.41
C GLY A 598 -30.23 -9.66 -11.37
N HIS A 599 -30.82 -10.05 -10.25
CA HIS A 599 -30.18 -10.90 -9.23
C HIS A 599 -29.68 -12.22 -9.82
N ARG A 600 -30.50 -12.90 -10.62
CA ARG A 600 -30.11 -14.13 -11.33
C ARG A 600 -29.01 -13.88 -12.36
N LEU A 601 -29.13 -12.82 -13.17
CA LEU A 601 -28.14 -12.44 -14.19
C LEU A 601 -26.77 -12.15 -13.57
N ALA A 602 -26.71 -11.47 -12.43
CA ALA A 602 -25.44 -11.13 -11.77
C ALA A 602 -24.71 -12.36 -11.21
N GLY A 603 -25.46 -13.41 -10.83
CA GLY A 603 -24.93 -14.63 -10.21
C GLY A 603 -24.31 -15.63 -11.18
N THR A 604 -23.75 -16.70 -10.61
CA THR A 604 -23.04 -17.78 -11.33
C THR A 604 -23.89 -18.54 -12.36
N GLY A 605 -25.22 -18.57 -12.19
CA GLY A 605 -26.15 -19.18 -13.15
C GLY A 605 -26.61 -18.25 -14.28
N GLY A 606 -26.14 -17.01 -14.31
CA GLY A 606 -26.48 -16.00 -15.33
C GLY A 606 -25.28 -15.62 -16.18
N LEU A 607 -24.77 -14.41 -15.98
CA LEU A 607 -23.57 -13.85 -16.62
C LEU A 607 -22.34 -13.95 -15.72
N SER A 608 -22.51 -14.42 -14.47
CA SER A 608 -21.44 -14.62 -13.50
C SER A 608 -20.61 -13.36 -13.21
N CYS A 609 -21.25 -12.18 -13.16
CA CYS A 609 -20.59 -10.91 -12.85
C CYS A 609 -19.82 -10.96 -11.52
N VAL A 610 -20.35 -11.69 -10.53
CA VAL A 610 -19.74 -11.90 -9.21
C VAL A 610 -18.45 -12.74 -9.22
N ALA A 611 -18.09 -13.37 -10.34
CA ALA A 611 -16.79 -14.01 -10.48
C ALA A 611 -15.63 -13.00 -10.56
N CYS A 612 -15.90 -11.80 -11.07
CA CYS A 612 -14.89 -10.76 -11.24
C CYS A 612 -15.18 -9.49 -10.43
N HIS A 613 -16.37 -9.33 -9.86
CA HIS A 613 -16.70 -8.12 -9.10
C HIS A 613 -17.06 -8.45 -7.66
N ASN A 614 -16.55 -7.63 -6.74
CA ASN A 614 -17.01 -7.64 -5.35
C ASN A 614 -18.50 -7.28 -5.29
N PHE A 615 -19.17 -7.66 -4.20
CA PHE A 615 -20.59 -7.34 -4.00
C PHE A 615 -20.89 -7.08 -2.52
N ALA A 616 -21.40 -5.89 -2.20
CA ALA A 616 -21.78 -5.50 -0.84
C ALA A 616 -20.63 -5.69 0.19
N GLY A 617 -19.40 -5.36 -0.21
CA GLY A 617 -18.18 -5.55 0.58
C GLY A 617 -17.68 -7.00 0.67
N LYS A 618 -18.37 -7.97 0.07
CA LYS A 618 -17.87 -9.35 -0.05
C LYS A 618 -16.91 -9.45 -1.25
N PRO A 619 -15.77 -10.14 -1.11
CA PRO A 619 -14.88 -10.43 -2.23
C PRO A 619 -15.61 -11.17 -3.35
N SER A 620 -15.23 -10.89 -4.60
CA SER A 620 -15.59 -11.68 -5.78
C SER A 620 -15.21 -13.15 -5.63
N LEU A 621 -15.82 -14.04 -6.41
CA LEU A 621 -15.44 -15.46 -6.45
C LEU A 621 -14.07 -15.71 -7.13
N GLY A 622 -13.50 -14.70 -7.78
CA GLY A 622 -12.22 -14.76 -8.48
C GLY A 622 -11.46 -13.44 -8.41
N VAL A 623 -11.44 -12.70 -9.52
CA VAL A 623 -10.66 -11.46 -9.63
C VAL A 623 -11.33 -10.33 -8.84
N PRO A 624 -10.62 -9.58 -7.99
CA PRO A 624 -11.24 -8.59 -7.10
C PRO A 624 -11.50 -7.23 -7.78
N ALA A 625 -12.34 -7.17 -8.82
CA ALA A 625 -12.72 -5.89 -9.45
C ALA A 625 -13.77 -5.12 -8.60
N LEU A 626 -14.21 -3.96 -9.13
CA LEU A 626 -15.05 -2.99 -8.42
C LEU A 626 -16.32 -3.63 -7.82
N ASP A 627 -16.74 -3.13 -6.66
CA ASP A 627 -18.00 -3.54 -6.04
C ASP A 627 -19.22 -3.11 -6.87
N LEU A 628 -20.04 -4.07 -7.32
CA LEU A 628 -21.20 -3.82 -8.18
C LEU A 628 -22.28 -2.99 -7.49
N THR A 629 -22.36 -3.01 -6.17
CA THR A 629 -23.35 -2.23 -5.40
C THR A 629 -23.12 -0.71 -5.51
N THR A 630 -21.95 -0.30 -6.05
CA THR A 630 -21.67 1.11 -6.33
C THR A 630 -22.14 1.54 -7.73
N ILE A 631 -22.60 0.65 -8.61
CA ILE A 631 -22.87 1.02 -10.02
C ILE A 631 -23.88 2.16 -10.14
N ALA A 632 -25.05 2.01 -9.51
CA ALA A 632 -26.12 2.99 -9.57
C ALA A 632 -25.92 4.17 -8.62
N GLU A 633 -24.82 4.22 -7.88
CA GLU A 633 -24.40 5.41 -7.15
C GLU A 633 -23.52 6.31 -8.04
N ARG A 634 -22.81 5.71 -9.01
CA ARG A 634 -21.73 6.38 -9.73
C ARG A 634 -22.02 6.63 -11.20
N LEU A 635 -22.58 5.64 -11.88
CA LEU A 635 -22.72 5.64 -13.33
C LEU A 635 -24.07 6.22 -13.73
N THR A 636 -24.21 6.76 -14.93
CA THR A 636 -25.54 6.99 -15.53
C THR A 636 -26.06 5.67 -16.11
N PHE A 637 -27.39 5.50 -16.20
CA PHE A 637 -27.97 4.28 -16.80
C PHE A 637 -27.60 4.16 -18.28
N ASP A 638 -27.68 5.25 -19.02
CA ASP A 638 -27.30 5.30 -20.44
C ASP A 638 -25.87 4.78 -20.68
N TRP A 639 -24.91 5.26 -19.89
CA TRP A 639 -23.52 4.80 -20.00
C TRP A 639 -23.39 3.33 -19.60
N PHE A 640 -24.04 2.90 -18.52
CA PHE A 640 -24.05 1.50 -18.09
C PHE A 640 -24.57 0.59 -19.21
N ARG A 641 -25.68 0.94 -19.85
CA ARG A 641 -26.25 0.23 -20.99
C ARG A 641 -25.25 0.14 -22.15
N ARG A 642 -24.72 1.27 -22.62
CA ARG A 642 -23.74 1.28 -23.73
C ARG A 642 -22.50 0.46 -23.41
N TYR A 643 -22.02 0.50 -22.17
CA TYR A 643 -20.86 -0.25 -21.72
C TYR A 643 -21.09 -1.76 -21.67
N LEU A 644 -22.27 -2.21 -21.22
CA LEU A 644 -22.60 -3.64 -21.25
C LEU A 644 -22.70 -4.19 -22.67
N LEU A 645 -23.27 -3.40 -23.60
CA LEU A 645 -23.43 -3.82 -24.99
C LEU A 645 -22.10 -3.88 -25.75
N ASN A 646 -21.19 -2.95 -25.48
CA ASN A 646 -19.88 -2.93 -26.13
C ASN A 646 -18.79 -2.35 -25.21
N PRO A 647 -18.24 -3.16 -24.29
CA PRO A 647 -17.26 -2.68 -23.33
C PRO A 647 -15.94 -2.25 -24.00
N GLN A 648 -15.50 -2.96 -25.05
CA GLN A 648 -14.26 -2.64 -25.78
C GLN A 648 -14.33 -1.30 -26.52
N ALA A 649 -15.50 -0.91 -27.05
CA ALA A 649 -15.65 0.38 -27.72
C ALA A 649 -15.52 1.58 -26.77
N LEU A 650 -15.98 1.44 -25.52
CA LEU A 650 -15.89 2.51 -24.53
C LEU A 650 -14.61 2.44 -23.68
N ARG A 651 -14.00 1.27 -23.57
CA ARG A 651 -12.76 1.05 -22.84
C ARG A 651 -11.92 -0.04 -23.53
N PRO A 652 -11.10 0.35 -24.52
CA PRO A 652 -10.19 -0.58 -25.20
C PRO A 652 -9.27 -1.29 -24.21
N GLY A 653 -9.08 -2.60 -24.40
CA GLY A 653 -8.22 -3.43 -23.56
C GLY A 653 -8.86 -3.86 -22.24
N THR A 654 -10.18 -3.66 -22.08
CA THR A 654 -10.85 -4.08 -20.85
C THR A 654 -10.94 -5.60 -20.72
N ARG A 655 -10.76 -6.12 -19.50
CA ARG A 655 -10.91 -7.55 -19.22
C ARG A 655 -12.37 -7.99 -19.14
N MET A 656 -13.32 -7.05 -19.13
CA MET A 656 -14.75 -7.38 -19.12
C MET A 656 -15.16 -8.08 -20.42
N PRO A 657 -15.70 -9.31 -20.38
CA PRO A 657 -16.15 -10.01 -21.57
C PRO A 657 -17.35 -9.31 -22.23
N PRO A 658 -17.51 -9.41 -23.55
CA PRO A 658 -18.73 -8.98 -24.23
C PRO A 658 -19.85 -10.00 -23.99
N PHE A 659 -20.79 -9.68 -23.09
CA PHE A 659 -21.94 -10.54 -22.80
C PHE A 659 -23.13 -10.34 -23.76
N TRP A 660 -23.09 -9.26 -24.55
CA TRP A 660 -24.06 -8.97 -25.61
C TRP A 660 -23.36 -8.69 -26.97
N PRO A 661 -22.64 -9.66 -27.55
CA PRO A 661 -22.00 -9.46 -28.85
C PRO A 661 -23.03 -9.05 -29.90
N ASP A 662 -22.70 -8.04 -30.71
CA ASP A 662 -23.58 -7.43 -31.70
C ASP A 662 -24.95 -6.95 -31.14
N GLY A 663 -25.00 -6.63 -29.85
CA GLY A 663 -26.22 -6.20 -29.16
C GLY A 663 -27.20 -7.33 -28.83
N LYS A 664 -26.79 -8.61 -28.92
CA LYS A 664 -27.64 -9.78 -28.67
C LYS A 664 -27.19 -10.52 -27.42
N ALA A 665 -28.12 -10.84 -26.51
CA ALA A 665 -27.81 -11.54 -25.27
C ALA A 665 -27.18 -12.91 -25.50
N ALA A 666 -26.00 -13.15 -24.89
CA ALA A 666 -25.36 -14.45 -24.88
C ALA A 666 -26.16 -15.48 -24.04
N ASN A 667 -26.79 -15.03 -22.95
CA ASN A 667 -27.70 -15.86 -22.16
C ASN A 667 -29.13 -15.70 -22.70
N ARG A 668 -29.69 -16.75 -23.31
CA ARG A 668 -31.06 -16.73 -23.87
C ARG A 668 -32.13 -17.23 -22.91
N ASP A 669 -31.71 -17.86 -21.81
CA ASP A 669 -32.61 -18.52 -20.86
C ASP A 669 -33.31 -17.53 -19.93
N ILE A 670 -32.66 -16.41 -19.62
CA ILE A 670 -33.23 -15.36 -18.78
C ILE A 670 -33.91 -14.31 -19.66
N LEU A 671 -35.19 -14.01 -19.36
CA LEU A 671 -35.99 -13.02 -20.09
C LEU A 671 -36.08 -13.28 -21.61
N GLY A 672 -35.94 -14.53 -22.04
CA GLY A 672 -35.98 -14.92 -23.46
C GLY A 672 -34.82 -14.37 -24.30
N GLY A 673 -33.71 -13.94 -23.67
CA GLY A 673 -32.59 -13.31 -24.35
C GLY A 673 -32.86 -11.89 -24.85
N ASP A 674 -33.89 -11.23 -24.33
CA ASP A 674 -34.18 -9.82 -24.62
C ASP A 674 -33.09 -8.93 -23.99
N THR A 675 -32.24 -8.37 -24.85
CA THR A 675 -31.11 -7.52 -24.46
C THR A 675 -31.54 -6.35 -23.57
N GLU A 676 -32.58 -5.61 -23.96
CA GLU A 676 -32.99 -4.40 -23.25
C GLU A 676 -33.56 -4.73 -21.87
N LYS A 677 -34.38 -5.79 -21.78
CA LYS A 677 -34.93 -6.25 -20.50
C LYS A 677 -33.84 -6.80 -19.59
N GLN A 678 -32.83 -7.51 -20.10
CA GLN A 678 -31.72 -8.00 -19.27
C GLN A 678 -30.87 -6.86 -18.71
N VAL A 679 -30.55 -5.86 -19.54
CA VAL A 679 -29.78 -4.69 -19.09
C VAL A 679 -30.58 -3.87 -18.07
N ALA A 680 -31.87 -3.64 -18.32
CA ALA A 680 -32.75 -2.98 -17.36
C ALA A 680 -32.84 -3.77 -16.03
N ALA A 681 -32.96 -5.10 -16.09
CA ALA A 681 -33.00 -5.96 -14.91
C ALA A 681 -31.74 -5.89 -14.06
N LEU A 682 -30.55 -5.93 -14.68
CA LEU A 682 -29.29 -5.71 -13.97
C LEU A 682 -29.26 -4.34 -13.30
N TRP A 683 -29.66 -3.27 -13.99
CA TRP A 683 -29.69 -1.94 -13.39
C TRP A 683 -30.64 -1.87 -12.19
N THR A 684 -31.89 -2.31 -12.33
CA THR A 684 -32.89 -2.26 -11.25
C THR A 684 -32.44 -3.05 -10.02
N PHE A 685 -31.76 -4.19 -10.23
CA PHE A 685 -31.14 -4.95 -9.14
C PHE A 685 -30.00 -4.18 -8.46
N LEU A 686 -29.02 -3.70 -9.24
CA LEU A 686 -27.85 -2.99 -8.73
C LEU A 686 -28.18 -1.62 -8.14
N ALA A 687 -29.31 -1.02 -8.54
CA ALA A 687 -29.85 0.22 -7.99
C ALA A 687 -30.22 0.14 -6.51
N LYS A 688 -30.45 -1.07 -5.99
CA LYS A 688 -30.67 -1.31 -4.55
C LYS A 688 -29.39 -1.14 -3.72
N GLY A 689 -28.22 -1.01 -4.36
CA GLY A 689 -26.95 -0.76 -3.69
C GLY A 689 -26.64 -1.82 -2.63
N LYS A 690 -26.22 -1.38 -1.43
CA LYS A 690 -25.89 -2.28 -0.31
C LYS A 690 -27.09 -3.06 0.24
N GLN A 691 -28.31 -2.68 -0.12
CA GLN A 691 -29.54 -3.38 0.28
C GLN A 691 -29.89 -4.52 -0.71
N ALA A 692 -29.16 -4.65 -1.83
CA ALA A 692 -29.35 -5.74 -2.76
C ALA A 692 -28.99 -7.08 -2.10
N GLU A 693 -29.83 -8.10 -2.32
CA GLU A 693 -29.54 -9.48 -1.90
C GLU A 693 -28.27 -10.01 -2.60
N LEU A 694 -27.51 -10.86 -1.92
CA LEU A 694 -26.32 -11.48 -2.52
C LEU A 694 -26.72 -12.33 -3.74
N PRO A 695 -26.07 -12.14 -4.90
CA PRO A 695 -26.37 -12.94 -6.09
C PRO A 695 -26.10 -14.44 -5.89
N PRO A 696 -26.79 -15.33 -6.64
CA PRO A 696 -26.56 -16.76 -6.56
C PRO A 696 -25.10 -17.13 -6.85
N GLY A 697 -24.52 -17.98 -6.00
CA GLY A 697 -23.09 -18.33 -6.04
C GLY A 697 -22.22 -17.52 -5.08
N MET A 698 -22.67 -16.36 -4.60
CA MET A 698 -22.05 -15.65 -3.46
C MET A 698 -22.64 -16.05 -2.11
N ILE A 699 -23.79 -16.71 -2.12
CA ILE A 699 -24.37 -17.34 -0.93
C ILE A 699 -23.57 -18.61 -0.65
N THR A 700 -22.49 -18.48 0.12
CA THR A 700 -21.69 -19.62 0.59
C THR A 700 -22.39 -20.24 1.81
N GLY A 701 -23.32 -21.16 1.58
CA GLY A 701 -23.60 -22.20 2.57
C GLY A 701 -22.45 -23.21 2.57
N LYS A 702 -22.21 -23.88 3.71
CA LYS A 702 -21.29 -25.03 3.76
C LYS A 702 -21.72 -26.05 2.72
N LEU A 703 -20.79 -26.55 1.89
CA LEU A 703 -20.99 -27.70 1.02
C LEU A 703 -20.17 -28.85 1.59
N GLU A 704 -20.60 -29.34 2.74
CA GLU A 704 -19.98 -30.50 3.37
C GLU A 704 -20.10 -31.72 2.45
N LEU A 705 -18.96 -32.29 2.08
CA LEU A 705 -18.92 -33.62 1.45
C LEU A 705 -19.03 -34.65 2.57
N VAL A 706 -20.08 -35.47 2.55
CA VAL A 706 -20.30 -36.51 3.58
C VAL A 706 -20.16 -37.88 2.93
N ALA A 707 -19.13 -38.64 3.31
CA ALA A 707 -18.97 -40.03 2.91
C ALA A 707 -19.94 -40.89 3.74
N THR A 708 -20.93 -41.49 3.09
CA THR A 708 -21.97 -42.29 3.77
C THR A 708 -21.83 -43.78 3.50
N ASN A 709 -21.74 -44.20 2.23
CA ASN A 709 -21.77 -45.61 1.83
C ASN A 709 -20.46 -46.06 1.15
N GLU A 710 -19.77 -45.13 0.48
CA GLU A 710 -18.52 -45.36 -0.23
C GLU A 710 -17.55 -44.20 0.06
N ALA A 711 -16.28 -44.39 -0.27
CA ALA A 711 -15.29 -43.35 -0.08
C ALA A 711 -15.51 -42.17 -1.05
N LEU A 712 -15.38 -40.95 -0.54
CA LEU A 712 -15.40 -39.73 -1.36
C LEU A 712 -13.99 -39.24 -1.62
N ILE A 713 -13.73 -38.84 -2.86
CA ILE A 713 -12.41 -38.32 -3.27
C ILE A 713 -12.53 -36.83 -3.56
N TYR A 714 -11.68 -36.04 -2.90
CA TYR A 714 -11.56 -34.61 -3.07
C TYR A 714 -10.17 -34.22 -3.55
N ARG A 715 -10.06 -33.87 -4.84
CA ARG A 715 -8.77 -33.53 -5.46
C ARG A 715 -8.60 -32.02 -5.60
N ASN A 716 -8.12 -31.37 -4.54
CA ASN A 716 -7.85 -29.94 -4.61
C ASN A 716 -6.75 -29.45 -3.66
N PHE A 717 -6.64 -28.13 -3.49
CA PHE A 717 -5.74 -27.49 -2.55
C PHE A 717 -6.20 -27.76 -1.11
N ILE A 718 -5.47 -28.61 -0.38
CA ILE A 718 -5.79 -28.96 1.02
C ILE A 718 -4.72 -28.39 1.94
N GLU A 719 -5.13 -27.66 2.97
CA GLU A 719 -4.21 -27.06 3.92
C GLU A 719 -3.42 -28.15 4.67
N GLY A 720 -2.09 -28.13 4.56
CA GLY A 720 -1.20 -29.13 5.16
C GLY A 720 -0.87 -30.34 4.28
N ALA A 721 -1.57 -30.54 3.16
CA ALA A 721 -1.26 -31.57 2.16
C ALA A 721 -0.85 -31.02 0.78
N GLY A 722 -0.96 -29.69 0.58
CA GLY A 722 -0.41 -29.01 -0.58
C GLY A 722 -1.35 -28.97 -1.80
N SER A 723 -0.82 -28.50 -2.92
CA SER A 723 -1.65 -28.11 -4.08
C SER A 723 -2.06 -29.25 -5.02
N ARG A 724 -1.49 -30.44 -4.79
CA ARG A 724 -1.76 -31.71 -5.48
C ARG A 724 -2.31 -32.78 -4.53
N ALA A 725 -2.90 -32.35 -3.42
CA ALA A 725 -3.47 -33.25 -2.44
C ALA A 725 -4.66 -34.02 -3.02
N ILE A 726 -4.83 -35.24 -2.53
CA ILE A 726 -5.98 -36.09 -2.76
C ILE A 726 -6.55 -36.43 -1.40
N GLY A 727 -7.61 -35.73 -1.01
CA GLY A 727 -8.39 -36.03 0.19
C GLY A 727 -9.30 -37.22 -0.06
N VAL A 728 -9.43 -38.09 0.93
CA VAL A 728 -10.29 -39.28 0.91
C VAL A 728 -11.07 -39.30 2.21
N GLY A 729 -12.39 -39.27 2.11
CA GLY A 729 -13.29 -39.44 3.25
C GLY A 729 -13.91 -40.83 3.20
N LEU A 730 -13.75 -41.61 4.26
CA LEU A 730 -14.32 -42.96 4.37
C LEU A 730 -15.68 -42.92 5.10
N PRO A 731 -16.62 -43.85 4.78
CA PRO A 731 -17.90 -43.99 5.47
C PRO A 731 -17.83 -44.07 7.00
N GLU A 732 -16.73 -44.61 7.52
CA GLU A 732 -16.47 -44.79 8.95
C GLU A 732 -16.08 -43.48 9.67
N LYS A 733 -16.25 -42.31 9.02
CA LYS A 733 -15.90 -40.97 9.52
C LYS A 733 -14.39 -40.79 9.76
N ILE A 734 -13.59 -41.55 9.03
CA ILE A 734 -12.13 -41.42 9.02
C ILE A 734 -11.69 -40.90 7.68
N ASN A 735 -10.81 -39.91 7.72
CA ASN A 735 -10.41 -39.16 6.56
C ASN A 735 -8.90 -39.05 6.50
N PHE A 736 -8.36 -38.95 5.29
CA PHE A 736 -6.94 -38.75 5.09
C PHE A 736 -6.66 -37.97 3.80
N ALA A 737 -5.47 -37.38 3.71
CA ALA A 737 -5.00 -36.72 2.49
C ALA A 737 -3.65 -37.28 2.06
N PHE A 738 -3.58 -37.71 0.81
CA PHE A 738 -2.35 -38.14 0.14
C PHE A 738 -1.76 -36.97 -0.66
N ASP A 739 -0.49 -36.65 -0.42
CA ASP A 739 0.24 -35.65 -1.20
C ASP A 739 0.91 -36.33 -2.40
N ALA A 740 0.31 -36.16 -3.59
CA ALA A 740 0.84 -36.73 -4.83
C ALA A 740 2.08 -36.01 -5.36
N ASN A 741 2.51 -34.89 -4.76
CA ASN A 741 3.76 -34.22 -5.10
C ASN A 741 4.95 -34.84 -4.36
N GLU A 742 4.76 -35.22 -3.09
CA GLU A 742 5.79 -35.83 -2.23
C GLU A 742 5.64 -37.35 -2.06
N LEU A 743 4.58 -37.95 -2.63
CA LEU A 743 4.28 -39.38 -2.57
C LEU A 743 4.14 -39.90 -1.13
N ARG A 744 3.34 -39.21 -0.32
CA ARG A 744 3.19 -39.49 1.11
C ARG A 744 1.76 -39.36 1.62
N LEU A 745 1.48 -40.05 2.72
CA LEU A 745 0.33 -39.74 3.57
C LEU A 745 0.63 -38.44 4.34
N ALA A 746 -0.13 -37.37 4.05
CA ALA A 746 0.15 -36.04 4.58
C ALA A 746 -0.71 -35.69 5.81
N LEU A 747 -1.98 -36.08 5.80
CA LEU A 747 -2.96 -35.77 6.85
C LEU A 747 -3.83 -36.99 7.16
N ILE A 748 -4.23 -37.12 8.42
CA ILE A 748 -5.32 -38.01 8.87
C ILE A 748 -6.19 -37.24 9.89
N TRP A 749 -7.52 -37.43 9.87
CA TRP A 749 -8.45 -36.78 10.79
C TRP A 749 -9.78 -37.54 10.93
N GLN A 750 -10.54 -37.20 11.97
CA GLN A 750 -11.80 -37.86 12.32
C GLN A 750 -13.00 -36.91 12.14
N GLY A 751 -14.19 -37.47 11.96
CA GLY A 751 -15.44 -36.73 11.84
C GLY A 751 -15.71 -36.20 10.43
N PRO A 752 -16.30 -34.99 10.30
CA PRO A 752 -16.62 -34.39 9.00
C PRO A 752 -15.44 -34.38 8.02
N PHE A 753 -15.69 -34.72 6.75
CA PHE A 753 -14.64 -34.84 5.75
C PHE A 753 -14.09 -33.48 5.33
N ILE A 754 -14.80 -32.74 4.47
CA ILE A 754 -14.32 -31.45 3.94
C ILE A 754 -15.45 -30.57 3.42
N ASP A 755 -15.31 -29.24 3.51
CA ASP A 755 -16.23 -28.27 2.90
C ASP A 755 -15.79 -27.94 1.48
N ALA A 756 -16.51 -28.44 0.48
CA ALA A 756 -16.20 -28.20 -0.91
C ALA A 756 -16.67 -26.84 -1.43
N ALA A 757 -17.31 -25.98 -0.61
CA ALA A 757 -17.93 -24.74 -1.06
C ALA A 757 -16.93 -23.80 -1.75
N ARG A 758 -15.71 -23.69 -1.19
CA ARG A 758 -14.61 -22.89 -1.74
C ARG A 758 -14.19 -23.31 -3.15
N HIS A 759 -14.32 -24.60 -3.46
CA HIS A 759 -13.80 -25.21 -4.68
C HIS A 759 -14.91 -25.70 -5.62
N ARG A 760 -16.13 -25.19 -5.44
CA ARG A 760 -17.32 -25.59 -6.23
C ARG A 760 -17.25 -25.17 -7.71
N THR A 761 -16.47 -24.13 -8.03
CA THR A 761 -16.33 -23.61 -9.40
C THR A 761 -14.89 -23.77 -9.90
N GLY A 762 -14.70 -24.53 -10.98
CA GLY A 762 -13.36 -24.83 -11.53
C GLY A 762 -12.48 -25.57 -10.52
N ARG A 763 -11.25 -25.09 -10.30
CA ARG A 763 -10.42 -25.51 -9.16
C ARG A 763 -10.64 -24.67 -7.90
N GLY A 764 -11.41 -23.58 -7.96
CA GLY A 764 -11.49 -22.54 -6.92
C GLY A 764 -10.13 -21.95 -6.50
N VAL A 765 -10.11 -21.16 -5.43
CA VAL A 765 -8.91 -20.46 -4.93
C VAL A 765 -8.73 -20.60 -3.41
N GLY A 766 -7.47 -20.70 -2.97
CA GLY A 766 -7.10 -20.87 -1.56
C GLY A 766 -6.95 -22.35 -1.13
N TYR A 767 -6.54 -22.58 0.12
CA TYR A 767 -6.43 -23.93 0.69
C TYR A 767 -7.64 -24.21 1.57
N GLU A 768 -8.24 -25.39 1.40
CA GLU A 768 -9.36 -25.83 2.25
C GLU A 768 -8.81 -26.69 3.42
N PRO A 769 -9.05 -26.31 4.68
CA PRO A 769 -8.68 -27.13 5.82
C PRO A 769 -9.62 -28.33 5.99
N PRO A 770 -9.21 -29.39 6.72
CA PRO A 770 -10.12 -30.43 7.17
C PRO A 770 -11.30 -29.84 7.96
N LEU A 771 -12.52 -30.33 7.71
CA LEU A 771 -13.71 -29.89 8.44
C LEU A 771 -13.83 -30.56 9.82
N GLY A 772 -13.26 -31.76 9.94
CA GLY A 772 -13.32 -32.57 11.15
C GLY A 772 -12.30 -32.19 12.23
N TYR A 773 -12.15 -33.07 13.19
CA TYR A 773 -11.35 -32.88 14.41
C TYR A 773 -10.21 -33.90 14.48
N SER A 774 -9.38 -33.79 15.53
CA SER A 774 -8.22 -34.68 15.74
C SER A 774 -7.28 -34.73 14.52
N VAL A 775 -7.00 -33.58 13.90
CA VAL A 775 -6.16 -33.52 12.69
C VAL A 775 -4.69 -33.79 13.04
N VAL A 776 -4.14 -34.88 12.51
CA VAL A 776 -2.71 -35.20 12.60
C VAL A 776 -2.03 -34.80 11.28
N LYS A 777 -0.99 -33.97 11.39
CA LYS A 777 -0.17 -33.52 10.25
C LYS A 777 1.18 -34.22 10.28
N TRP A 778 1.51 -34.96 9.21
CA TRP A 778 2.79 -35.64 9.09
C TRP A 778 3.88 -34.71 8.55
N THR A 779 5.12 -34.91 9.02
CA THR A 779 6.28 -34.11 8.60
C THR A 779 6.49 -34.21 7.08
N PRO A 780 6.67 -33.09 6.36
CA PRO A 780 6.98 -33.10 4.93
C PRO A 780 8.27 -33.86 4.57
N GLY A 781 8.35 -34.34 3.34
CA GLY A 781 9.50 -35.07 2.79
C GLY A 781 9.21 -36.53 2.46
N PRO A 782 10.16 -37.22 1.81
CA PRO A 782 9.96 -38.57 1.31
C PRO A 782 9.72 -39.56 2.46
N GLN A 783 8.80 -40.52 2.22
CA GLN A 783 8.54 -41.64 3.14
C GLN A 783 9.43 -42.85 2.90
N PHE A 784 10.10 -42.91 1.74
CA PHE A 784 11.09 -43.94 1.41
C PHE A 784 12.44 -43.30 1.12
N ALA A 785 13.51 -43.98 1.53
CA ALA A 785 14.89 -43.61 1.20
C ALA A 785 15.75 -44.86 1.08
N LEU A 786 16.71 -44.85 0.14
CA LEU A 786 17.85 -45.77 0.18
C LEU A 786 18.89 -45.15 1.11
N LEU A 787 19.23 -45.86 2.19
CA LEU A 787 20.25 -45.40 3.13
C LEU A 787 21.50 -46.27 2.97
N ASP A 788 22.63 -45.61 2.65
CA ASP A 788 23.93 -46.27 2.48
C ASP A 788 24.50 -46.81 3.82
N SER A 789 23.98 -46.31 4.96
CA SER A 789 24.29 -46.82 6.29
C SER A 789 23.17 -46.49 7.29
N PRO A 790 23.06 -47.22 8.43
CA PRO A 790 22.04 -46.96 9.46
C PRO A 790 22.05 -45.53 10.03
N GLY A 791 23.21 -44.85 9.99
CA GLY A 791 23.40 -43.49 10.49
C GLY A 791 23.23 -42.38 9.44
N ALA A 792 22.95 -42.70 8.17
CA ALA A 792 22.81 -41.70 7.12
C ALA A 792 21.61 -40.77 7.38
N SER A 793 21.78 -39.46 7.16
CA SER A 793 20.72 -38.46 7.31
C SER A 793 19.54 -38.76 6.36
N TRP A 794 18.31 -38.52 6.82
CA TRP A 794 17.14 -38.68 5.95
C TRP A 794 17.15 -37.60 4.85
N PRO A 795 16.88 -37.94 3.58
CA PRO A 795 16.85 -36.96 2.50
C PRO A 795 15.87 -35.81 2.78
N VAL A 796 16.31 -34.57 2.57
CA VAL A 796 15.54 -33.35 2.88
C VAL A 796 14.90 -32.73 1.62
N GLU A 797 15.33 -33.12 0.42
CA GLU A 797 14.82 -32.56 -0.84
C GLU A 797 13.37 -33.01 -1.13
N SER A 798 12.45 -32.05 -1.23
CA SER A 798 11.07 -32.26 -1.66
C SER A 798 10.82 -31.72 -3.07
N GLY A 799 10.21 -32.53 -3.94
CA GLY A 799 9.92 -32.17 -5.32
C GLY A 799 9.70 -33.36 -6.25
N ARG A 800 9.02 -33.11 -7.39
CA ARG A 800 8.62 -34.14 -8.38
C ARG A 800 9.75 -35.01 -8.94
N THR A 801 11.01 -34.57 -8.83
CA THR A 801 12.17 -35.24 -9.42
C THR A 801 12.99 -36.04 -8.40
N THR A 802 12.78 -35.83 -7.10
CA THR A 802 13.59 -36.43 -6.02
C THR A 802 12.84 -37.48 -5.21
N SER A 803 11.51 -37.42 -5.12
CA SER A 803 10.70 -38.37 -4.33
C SER A 803 10.17 -39.59 -5.11
N GLY A 804 10.29 -39.60 -6.44
CA GLY A 804 9.70 -40.64 -7.31
C GLY A 804 8.61 -40.11 -8.25
N GLN A 805 7.93 -41.01 -8.99
CA GLN A 805 6.89 -40.66 -9.97
C GLN A 805 5.51 -41.20 -9.55
N PHE A 806 4.53 -40.30 -9.39
CA PHE A 806 3.14 -40.68 -9.21
C PHE A 806 2.55 -41.30 -10.50
N ARG A 807 1.95 -42.49 -10.39
CA ARG A 807 1.35 -43.24 -11.50
C ARG A 807 -0.19 -43.24 -11.48
N GLY A 808 -0.80 -42.51 -10.55
CA GLY A 808 -2.26 -42.44 -10.38
C GLY A 808 -2.75 -43.38 -9.27
N TYR A 809 -4.03 -43.73 -9.31
CA TYR A 809 -4.63 -44.69 -8.37
C TYR A 809 -5.71 -45.52 -9.09
N SER A 810 -6.02 -46.70 -8.56
CA SER A 810 -7.21 -47.48 -8.91
C SER A 810 -8.19 -47.46 -7.74
N LEU A 811 -9.47 -47.64 -8.03
CA LEU A 811 -10.53 -47.64 -7.04
C LEU A 811 -11.06 -49.06 -6.85
N ASP A 812 -11.28 -49.45 -5.60
CA ASP A 812 -11.98 -50.70 -5.30
C ASP A 812 -13.52 -50.52 -5.39
N ALA A 813 -14.26 -51.57 -5.04
CA ALA A 813 -15.73 -51.55 -5.09
C ALA A 813 -16.39 -50.51 -4.14
N LEU A 814 -15.66 -50.01 -3.14
CA LEU A 814 -16.12 -48.96 -2.21
C LEU A 814 -15.47 -47.60 -2.53
N GLN A 815 -14.96 -47.42 -3.75
CA GLN A 815 -14.27 -46.20 -4.22
C GLN A 815 -13.01 -45.84 -3.41
N ARG A 816 -12.42 -46.78 -2.66
CA ARG A 816 -11.20 -46.54 -1.89
C ARG A 816 -9.99 -46.56 -2.83
N PRO A 817 -9.14 -45.53 -2.82
CA PRO A 817 -8.01 -45.47 -3.74
C PRO A 817 -6.82 -46.32 -3.26
N ALA A 818 -6.29 -47.14 -4.18
CA ALA A 818 -4.95 -47.70 -4.12
C ALA A 818 -4.00 -46.81 -4.93
N PHE A 819 -3.20 -45.98 -4.23
CA PHE A 819 -2.27 -45.05 -4.86
C PHE A 819 -1.06 -45.80 -5.40
N ARG A 820 -0.68 -45.52 -6.65
CA ARG A 820 0.42 -46.18 -7.35
C ARG A 820 1.49 -45.15 -7.67
N TYR A 821 2.73 -45.45 -7.28
CA TYR A 821 3.87 -44.60 -7.56
C TYR A 821 5.16 -45.42 -7.65
N THR A 822 6.21 -44.84 -8.24
CA THR A 822 7.52 -45.48 -8.36
C THR A 822 8.58 -44.67 -7.65
N PHE A 823 9.43 -45.31 -6.86
CA PHE A 823 10.62 -44.75 -6.23
C PHE A 823 11.84 -45.48 -6.78
N GLY A 824 12.64 -44.82 -7.63
CA GLY A 824 13.64 -45.52 -8.45
C GLY A 824 13.00 -46.63 -9.27
N ASP A 825 13.58 -47.84 -9.21
CA ASP A 825 13.07 -49.06 -9.86
C ASP A 825 12.00 -49.81 -9.03
N VAL A 826 11.57 -49.26 -7.89
CA VAL A 826 10.56 -49.88 -7.01
C VAL A 826 9.18 -49.30 -7.30
N ALA A 827 8.22 -50.16 -7.62
CA ALA A 827 6.81 -49.80 -7.70
C ALA A 827 6.13 -50.02 -6.35
N VAL A 828 5.35 -49.03 -5.92
CA VAL A 828 4.60 -49.02 -4.65
C VAL A 828 3.12 -48.88 -4.94
N GLU A 829 2.33 -49.76 -4.33
CA GLU A 829 0.89 -49.64 -4.19
C GLU A 829 0.56 -49.37 -2.71
N ASP A 830 -0.14 -48.26 -2.45
CA ASP A 830 -0.47 -47.74 -1.13
C ASP A 830 -1.99 -47.70 -0.98
N PHE A 831 -2.50 -48.67 -0.21
CA PHE A 831 -3.92 -48.89 -0.04
C PHE A 831 -4.34 -48.70 1.41
N THR A 832 -5.35 -47.86 1.62
CA THR A 832 -5.77 -47.43 2.96
C THR A 832 -7.23 -47.76 3.22
N THR A 833 -7.52 -48.35 4.38
CA THR A 833 -8.86 -48.69 4.86
C THR A 833 -9.07 -48.19 6.28
N ALA A 834 -10.32 -48.08 6.72
CA ALA A 834 -10.63 -47.91 8.14
C ALA A 834 -10.17 -49.14 8.93
N LEU A 835 -9.67 -48.92 10.15
CA LEU A 835 -9.40 -49.97 11.12
C LEU A 835 -10.68 -50.19 11.96
N PRO A 836 -11.26 -51.41 11.98
CA PRO A 836 -12.48 -51.67 12.75
C PRO A 836 -12.27 -51.47 14.26
N GLY A 837 -13.18 -50.73 14.91
CA GLY A 837 -13.20 -50.46 16.37
C GLY A 837 -14.20 -49.34 16.70
N GLU A 838 -14.85 -49.38 17.87
CA GLU A 838 -15.96 -48.46 18.19
C GLU A 838 -15.59 -46.97 18.30
N ALA A 839 -16.61 -46.15 18.00
CA ALA A 839 -16.79 -44.70 18.09
C ALA A 839 -15.82 -43.77 17.34
N ASP A 840 -14.52 -44.06 17.26
CA ASP A 840 -13.51 -43.21 16.60
C ASP A 840 -12.42 -44.09 15.94
N ALA A 841 -12.75 -44.64 14.76
CA ALA A 841 -11.95 -45.65 14.08
C ALA A 841 -10.50 -45.20 13.77
N GLY A 842 -9.58 -46.17 13.71
CA GLY A 842 -8.22 -45.95 13.25
C GLY A 842 -8.10 -46.07 11.72
N LEU A 843 -6.88 -46.01 11.20
CA LEU A 843 -6.56 -46.18 9.79
C LEU A 843 -5.59 -47.34 9.61
N ARG A 844 -5.88 -48.26 8.69
CA ARG A 844 -4.96 -49.33 8.27
C ARG A 844 -4.45 -49.02 6.87
N ARG A 845 -3.15 -48.80 6.75
CA ARG A 845 -2.44 -48.55 5.49
C ARG A 845 -1.59 -49.76 5.14
N THR A 846 -1.75 -50.27 3.92
CA THR A 846 -0.99 -51.39 3.38
C THR A 846 -0.14 -50.90 2.21
N LEU A 847 1.18 -51.02 2.35
CA LEU A 847 2.16 -50.69 1.33
C LEU A 847 2.67 -51.99 0.70
N THR A 848 2.35 -52.22 -0.57
CA THR A 848 2.85 -53.35 -1.35
C THR A 848 3.90 -52.84 -2.32
N LEU A 849 5.13 -53.32 -2.19
CA LEU A 849 6.27 -52.93 -3.01
C LEU A 849 6.68 -54.07 -3.93
N SER A 850 7.08 -53.75 -5.15
CA SER A 850 7.63 -54.70 -6.12
C SER A 850 8.83 -54.09 -6.83
N ALA A 851 9.86 -54.90 -7.05
CA ALA A 851 11.08 -54.50 -7.73
C ALA A 851 11.54 -55.59 -8.69
N SER A 852 11.94 -55.19 -9.90
CA SER A 852 12.46 -56.10 -10.93
C SER A 852 13.96 -56.40 -10.78
N LYS A 853 14.65 -55.65 -9.92
CA LYS A 853 16.07 -55.83 -9.57
C LYS A 853 16.21 -55.98 -8.05
N PRO A 854 17.29 -56.62 -7.55
CA PRO A 854 17.59 -56.62 -6.13
C PRO A 854 17.73 -55.18 -5.59
N VAL A 855 17.04 -54.88 -4.49
CA VAL A 855 17.08 -53.58 -3.82
C VAL A 855 17.57 -53.78 -2.40
N SER A 856 18.69 -53.17 -2.05
CA SER A 856 19.28 -53.20 -0.70
C SER A 856 19.23 -51.82 -0.05
N GLY A 857 19.00 -51.76 1.26
CA GLY A 857 19.07 -50.51 2.02
C GLY A 857 17.82 -49.61 1.93
N LEU A 858 16.71 -50.12 1.38
CA LEU A 858 15.45 -49.36 1.33
C LEU A 858 14.81 -49.30 2.73
N GLN A 859 14.54 -48.08 3.19
CA GLN A 859 13.92 -47.80 4.48
C GLN A 859 12.60 -47.06 4.26
N PHE A 860 11.60 -47.41 5.06
CA PHE A 860 10.34 -46.67 5.18
C PHE A 860 10.34 -45.88 6.49
N ARG A 861 10.04 -44.58 6.43
CA ARG A 861 9.87 -43.74 7.62
C ARG A 861 8.40 -43.61 7.95
N ALA A 862 7.98 -44.38 8.94
CA ALA A 862 6.60 -44.45 9.42
C ALA A 862 6.20 -43.18 10.19
N ALA A 863 7.08 -42.66 11.06
CA ALA A 863 6.77 -41.47 11.86
C ALA A 863 8.01 -40.66 12.24
N VAL A 864 7.79 -39.38 12.57
CA VAL A 864 8.78 -38.48 13.16
C VAL A 864 8.11 -37.73 14.32
N GLY A 865 8.74 -37.71 15.49
CA GLY A 865 8.22 -37.06 16.69
C GLY A 865 9.33 -36.52 17.59
N ALA A 866 8.96 -35.69 18.56
CA ALA A 866 9.87 -35.30 19.64
C ALA A 866 10.15 -36.48 20.58
N LYS A 867 9.17 -37.37 20.76
CA LYS A 867 9.26 -38.60 21.56
C LYS A 867 8.60 -39.76 20.80
N ILE A 868 9.31 -40.88 20.69
CA ILE A 868 8.75 -42.15 20.18
C ILE A 868 9.06 -43.23 21.20
N GLU A 869 8.01 -43.86 21.72
CA GLU A 869 8.09 -44.90 22.74
C GLU A 869 7.62 -46.24 22.19
N GLU A 870 8.46 -47.26 22.24
CA GLU A 870 8.06 -48.63 21.92
C GLU A 870 7.24 -49.22 23.08
N LYS A 871 6.10 -49.83 22.77
CA LYS A 871 5.18 -50.47 23.72
C LYS A 871 5.15 -52.00 23.58
N GLY A 872 6.03 -52.56 22.75
CA GLY A 872 6.11 -53.99 22.44
C GLY A 872 5.16 -54.42 21.31
N ASN A 873 5.39 -55.62 20.75
CA ASN A 873 4.58 -56.22 19.67
C ASN A 873 4.42 -55.33 18.43
N GLY A 874 5.47 -54.58 18.06
CA GLY A 874 5.46 -53.67 16.90
C GLY A 874 4.62 -52.39 17.09
N ILE A 875 4.25 -52.05 18.33
CA ILE A 875 3.46 -50.86 18.66
C ILE A 875 4.38 -49.75 19.18
N PHE A 876 4.20 -48.55 18.65
CA PHE A 876 4.91 -47.34 19.00
C PHE A 876 3.92 -46.22 19.32
N LEU A 877 4.25 -45.37 20.31
CA LEU A 877 3.50 -44.17 20.65
C LEU A 877 4.34 -42.94 20.31
N VAL A 878 3.83 -42.12 19.39
CA VAL A 878 4.50 -40.91 18.87
C VAL A 878 3.92 -39.69 19.58
N ASP A 879 4.78 -38.93 20.25
CA ASP A 879 4.48 -37.70 21.01
C ASP A 879 3.35 -37.85 22.05
N GLY A 880 3.07 -39.08 22.50
CA GLY A 880 1.95 -39.39 23.40
C GLY A 880 0.56 -39.27 22.73
N LYS A 881 0.51 -39.08 21.41
CA LYS A 881 -0.71 -38.70 20.67
C LYS A 881 -1.13 -39.74 19.64
N VAL A 882 -0.17 -40.30 18.90
CA VAL A 882 -0.49 -41.24 17.81
C VAL A 882 0.11 -42.59 18.11
N ARG A 883 -0.74 -43.61 18.18
CA ARG A 883 -0.32 -45.01 18.26
C ARG A 883 -0.14 -45.54 16.83
N VAL A 884 1.06 -46.03 16.55
CA VAL A 884 1.47 -46.62 15.27
C VAL A 884 1.80 -48.09 15.51
N LYS A 885 1.15 -49.01 14.83
CA LYS A 885 1.49 -50.44 14.85
C LYS A 885 1.97 -50.88 13.48
N LEU A 886 3.17 -51.44 13.44
CA LEU A 886 3.85 -51.83 12.21
C LEU A 886 3.98 -53.35 12.13
N THR A 887 3.67 -53.91 10.96
CA THR A 887 3.90 -55.33 10.65
C THR A 887 4.47 -55.46 9.24
N GLY A 888 5.25 -56.53 9.00
CA GLY A 888 5.86 -56.81 7.69
C GLY A 888 7.31 -56.34 7.50
N GLY A 889 7.97 -55.83 8.54
CA GLY A 889 9.39 -55.49 8.54
C GLY A 889 9.92 -55.18 9.96
N GLN A 890 11.23 -55.14 10.13
CA GLN A 890 11.86 -54.82 11.42
C GLN A 890 11.86 -53.31 11.65
N ALA A 891 11.06 -52.85 12.61
CA ALA A 891 10.98 -51.44 13.00
C ALA A 891 12.05 -51.08 14.03
N HIS A 892 12.62 -49.89 13.94
CA HIS A 892 13.55 -49.34 14.92
C HIS A 892 13.41 -47.82 15.02
N VAL A 893 13.76 -47.27 16.18
CA VAL A 893 13.74 -45.82 16.44
C VAL A 893 15.16 -45.29 16.46
N ARG A 894 15.42 -44.17 15.78
CA ARG A 894 16.71 -43.46 15.84
C ARG A 894 16.54 -41.98 16.16
N GLU A 895 17.57 -41.38 16.74
CA GLU A 895 17.64 -39.92 16.91
C GLU A 895 18.33 -39.27 15.71
N SER A 896 17.75 -38.18 15.21
CA SER A 896 18.24 -37.44 14.05
C SER A 896 17.75 -35.99 14.12
N GLY A 897 18.66 -35.02 14.04
CA GLY A 897 18.32 -33.59 13.98
C GLY A 897 17.48 -33.07 15.17
N GLY A 898 17.68 -33.62 16.38
CA GLY A 898 16.92 -33.25 17.58
C GLY A 898 15.50 -33.82 17.65
N LYS A 899 15.15 -34.75 16.77
CA LYS A 899 13.89 -35.51 16.78
C LYS A 899 14.17 -37.01 16.74
N ARG A 900 13.12 -37.82 16.94
CA ARG A 900 13.15 -39.27 16.77
C ARG A 900 12.42 -39.67 15.49
N GLU A 901 13.00 -40.60 14.75
CA GLU A 901 12.44 -41.19 13.53
C GLU A 901 12.12 -42.66 13.78
N LEU A 902 10.92 -43.11 13.41
CA LEU A 902 10.51 -44.51 13.40
C LEU A 902 10.68 -45.06 11.98
N LEU A 903 11.63 -45.97 11.82
CA LEU A 903 12.04 -46.53 10.54
C LEU A 903 11.73 -48.02 10.46
N VAL A 904 11.43 -48.51 9.26
CA VAL A 904 11.22 -49.93 8.95
C VAL A 904 12.11 -50.32 7.77
N ALA A 905 12.95 -51.32 7.97
CA ALA A 905 13.71 -51.92 6.88
C ALA A 905 12.77 -52.69 5.94
N VAL A 906 12.83 -52.41 4.64
CA VAL A 906 11.99 -53.07 3.64
C VAL A 906 12.71 -54.31 3.11
N GLU A 907 12.19 -55.49 3.44
CA GLU A 907 12.75 -56.77 2.99
C GLU A 907 11.92 -57.36 1.83
N PHE A 908 12.57 -57.55 0.68
CA PHE A 908 11.94 -58.16 -0.49
C PHE A 908 12.05 -59.70 -0.43
N LYS A 909 10.93 -60.38 -0.57
CA LYS A 909 10.82 -61.83 -0.77
C LYS A 909 10.29 -62.09 -2.18
N ASN A 910 11.08 -62.80 -3.00
CA ASN A 910 10.76 -63.07 -4.41
C ASN A 910 10.40 -61.80 -5.21
N GLY A 911 11.13 -60.70 -4.99
CA GLY A 911 10.89 -59.42 -5.68
C GLY A 911 9.71 -58.58 -5.17
N THR A 912 9.06 -58.99 -4.07
CA THR A 912 7.93 -58.25 -3.47
C THR A 912 8.12 -58.03 -1.97
N ALA A 913 7.61 -56.92 -1.43
CA ALA A 913 7.59 -56.64 0.00
C ALA A 913 6.22 -56.09 0.41
N LYS A 914 5.81 -56.31 1.66
CA LYS A 914 4.53 -55.82 2.18
C LYS A 914 4.71 -55.27 3.58
N LEU A 915 4.34 -54.01 3.78
CA LEU A 915 4.29 -53.34 5.07
C LEU A 915 2.85 -52.98 5.40
N VAL A 916 2.47 -53.14 6.66
CA VAL A 916 1.15 -52.69 7.16
C VAL A 916 1.37 -51.79 8.36
N GLU A 917 0.77 -50.60 8.28
CA GLU A 917 0.78 -49.55 9.28
C GLU A 917 -0.66 -49.34 9.78
N GLU A 918 -0.90 -49.60 11.06
CA GLU A 918 -2.17 -49.31 11.73
C GLU A 918 -2.00 -48.08 12.63
N LEU A 919 -2.82 -47.05 12.41
CA LEU A 919 -2.78 -45.76 13.07
C LEU A 919 -4.05 -45.54 13.89
N SER A 920 -3.91 -45.11 15.14
CA SER A 920 -5.01 -44.61 15.97
C SER A 920 -4.53 -43.41 16.78
N TRP A 921 -5.32 -42.35 16.87
CA TRP A 921 -4.88 -41.05 17.40
C TRP A 921 -6.00 -40.30 18.12
#